data_AF-A0A2S7N187-F1
#
_entry.id   AF-A0A2S7N187-F1
#
_cell.length_a   1.000
_cell.length_b   1.000
_cell.length_c   1.000
_cell.angle_alpha   90.00
_cell.angle_beta   90.00
_cell.angle_gamma   90.00
#
_symmetry.space_group_name_H-M   'P 1'
#
loop_
_entity.id
_entity.type
_entity.pdbx_description
1 polymer ?
#
loop_
_entity_poly.entity_id
_entity_poly.type
_entity_poly.pdbx_seq_one_letter_code
_entity_poly.pdbx_strand_id
1 'polypeptide(L)'
;MPTFVKNRVFIPGLLFFLICSLLIPATGSKAAAPISVAEAIANNSGEATVSGYIVAHTAASNSYDFEAPFGNDFNIALADSPNERDNAKLLPVQLPASYRAEFGLQTNPDIIGSKVQVTGNLEPYFTVPGLKSPSALMFIEEGEPTPQAAAPVSSVTPGAVTSGTEIILTTETENSAIYYTIDGSDPTEDSTRYAGPIQITKDTTIKAVVIADGLKNSEITSFAYYIALTGLDIHDIQGSSHYSPYENQYVADVEGVVTYVADANNVYIQSITPDKNPSTSEGILVYKRNHGLSSGDAVKVSGQVKEWVLEGYAEKLETDLPVTEINATAITVTAAGQALPKPVEISPLKGQPTRIIDNDQFKSFDPWQDGIDYYESLEGMLVKVAKPKVIAPQDYGELYVVSKYTLLNTLAGGLRISENDYNPERLIIDIDDSSFVTKTGDSFTGDITGVVSYGFSNYKIFSDRDSLPDLKEGGLKQEKTKFREHSKKLTVASYNVENFSPKTGAEKTMKLAKAIAENLNQPDIVGLTEVQDNDGATNSGNTDASASYQALIDKIKELGGPTYAYTDIAPNNNEDGGAPGANIRVGFLYNPERVSLVDAPKGTANEATAYEDGKLTLNPGRIDPENDAFSESRKPLAAQFTFNGDDVIVIANHFNSKGGDLPLFGKTQPAVLSSEEQRIQIAGIVNQFIKDIQSQDKNANIIALGDMNDFEFTETLTTLKGKEMTNMIDLIPSIDRYTYAYQGNLQVLDHILVSKKLTLRTAVDIVHINAAFMEEHGRASDHDPVLIQTMLK
;
A
#
# COMPACT_ATOMS: atom_id res chain seq x y z
N MET A 1 -2.10 4.05 -13.36
CA MET A 1 -1.81 3.14 -12.21
C MET A 1 -3.00 2.21 -11.98
N PRO A 2 -2.81 0.91 -11.63
CA PRO A 2 -3.94 0.12 -11.17
C PRO A 2 -4.40 0.71 -9.84
N THR A 3 -5.68 1.06 -9.75
CA THR A 3 -6.36 1.46 -8.52
C THR A 3 -6.20 0.33 -7.50
N PHE A 4 -5.18 0.43 -6.64
CA PHE A 4 -5.14 -0.31 -5.39
C PHE A 4 -6.21 0.30 -4.48
N VAL A 5 -7.44 -0.14 -4.70
CA VAL A 5 -8.53 0.03 -3.74
C VAL A 5 -8.02 -0.55 -2.43
N LYS A 6 -7.78 0.32 -1.43
CA LYS A 6 -7.57 -0.08 -0.04
C LYS A 6 -8.77 -0.95 0.36
N ASN A 7 -8.65 -2.26 0.25
CA ASN A 7 -9.61 -3.19 0.83
C ASN A 7 -9.43 -3.13 2.35
N ARG A 8 -10.02 -2.11 2.95
CA ARG A 8 -10.21 -1.95 4.39
C ARG A 8 -11.21 -3.02 4.85
N VAL A 9 -10.72 -4.21 5.20
CA VAL A 9 -11.51 -5.18 5.96
C VAL A 9 -11.48 -4.72 7.43
N PHE A 10 -12.36 -3.78 7.75
CA PHE A 10 -12.75 -3.47 9.12
C PHE A 10 -13.71 -4.57 9.60
N ILE A 11 -13.27 -5.37 10.57
CA ILE A 11 -14.18 -6.17 11.41
C ILE A 11 -14.28 -5.45 12.75
N PRO A 12 -15.35 -4.67 13.01
CA PRO A 12 -15.56 -4.14 14.34
C PRO A 12 -16.11 -5.26 15.22
N GLY A 13 -15.38 -5.58 16.30
CA GLY A 13 -15.94 -6.28 17.44
C GLY A 13 -16.83 -5.33 18.25
N LEU A 14 -17.92 -5.86 18.82
CA LEU A 14 -18.25 -5.76 20.25
C LEU A 14 -19.61 -6.43 20.49
N LEU A 15 -19.69 -7.25 21.54
CA LEU A 15 -20.78 -7.11 22.51
C LEU A 15 -20.39 -7.75 23.85
N PHE A 16 -20.07 -6.88 24.81
CA PHE A 16 -20.00 -7.20 26.24
C PHE A 16 -21.40 -6.93 26.81
N PHE A 17 -22.06 -7.94 27.38
CA PHE A 17 -23.28 -7.72 28.16
C PHE A 17 -22.95 -7.87 29.66
N LEU A 18 -22.94 -6.72 30.33
CA LEU A 18 -23.04 -6.60 31.79
C LEU A 18 -24.51 -6.87 32.17
N ILE A 19 -24.80 -7.96 32.88
CA ILE A 19 -26.15 -8.22 33.41
C ILE A 19 -26.19 -7.84 34.89
N CYS A 20 -26.84 -6.70 35.16
CA CYS A 20 -27.45 -6.40 36.45
C CYS A 20 -28.57 -7.41 36.74
N SER A 21 -28.47 -8.13 37.85
CA SER A 21 -29.53 -9.00 38.36
C SER A 21 -30.64 -8.18 39.00
N LEU A 22 -31.76 -8.04 38.28
CA LEU A 22 -33.05 -7.65 38.84
C LEU A 22 -33.84 -8.91 39.20
N LEU A 23 -34.14 -9.05 40.50
CA LEU A 23 -35.08 -10.00 41.07
C LEU A 23 -36.51 -9.75 40.55
N ILE A 24 -37.10 -10.71 39.84
CA ILE A 24 -38.55 -10.95 39.78
C ILE A 24 -38.78 -12.48 39.80
N PRO A 25 -39.71 -13.01 40.62
CA PRO A 25 -39.83 -14.44 40.87
C PRO A 25 -40.56 -15.15 39.73
N ALA A 26 -39.90 -16.14 39.11
CA ALA A 26 -40.55 -17.03 38.17
C ALA A 26 -41.32 -18.13 38.91
N THR A 27 -42.63 -18.13 38.74
CA THR A 27 -43.54 -19.21 39.14
C THR A 27 -43.20 -20.50 38.41
N GLY A 28 -43.02 -21.59 39.15
CA GLY A 28 -42.49 -22.85 38.66
C GLY A 28 -43.39 -23.62 37.69
N SER A 29 -42.76 -24.18 36.67
CA SER A 29 -43.00 -25.56 36.26
C SER A 29 -41.81 -26.38 36.76
N LYS A 30 -42.06 -27.39 37.59
CA LYS A 30 -41.02 -28.28 38.09
C LYS A 30 -40.57 -29.12 36.89
N ALA A 31 -39.39 -28.87 36.34
CA ALA A 31 -38.80 -29.73 35.31
C ALA A 31 -38.81 -31.18 35.84
N ALA A 32 -39.27 -32.12 35.02
CA ALA A 32 -39.24 -33.53 35.38
C ALA A 32 -37.78 -33.93 35.65
N ALA A 33 -37.55 -34.72 36.71
CA ALA A 33 -36.21 -35.20 37.02
C ALA A 33 -35.65 -36.01 35.83
N PRO A 34 -34.34 -35.93 35.55
CA PRO A 34 -33.73 -36.74 34.50
C PRO A 34 -34.02 -38.24 34.72
N ILE A 35 -34.39 -38.92 33.66
CA ILE A 35 -34.64 -40.37 33.65
C ILE A 35 -33.40 -41.12 33.16
N SER A 36 -33.28 -42.39 33.54
CA SER A 36 -32.20 -43.26 33.09
C SER A 36 -32.36 -43.62 31.59
N VAL A 37 -31.29 -44.12 30.97
CA VAL A 37 -31.35 -44.63 29.60
C VAL A 37 -32.32 -45.81 29.48
N ALA A 38 -32.30 -46.76 30.43
CA ALA A 38 -33.26 -47.87 30.46
C ALA A 38 -34.70 -47.38 30.57
N GLU A 39 -34.97 -46.34 31.37
CA GLU A 39 -36.31 -45.75 31.49
C GLU A 39 -36.75 -45.07 30.19
N ALA A 40 -35.83 -44.38 29.50
CA ALA A 40 -36.08 -43.73 28.21
C ALA A 40 -36.33 -44.74 27.07
N ILE A 41 -35.69 -45.90 27.12
CA ILE A 41 -35.93 -47.01 26.18
C ILE A 41 -37.29 -47.66 26.48
N ALA A 42 -37.60 -47.91 27.75
CA ALA A 42 -38.86 -48.53 28.16
C ALA A 42 -40.09 -47.65 27.87
N ASN A 43 -39.94 -46.33 27.99
CA ASN A 43 -41.01 -45.34 27.81
C ASN A 43 -40.64 -44.32 26.72
N ASN A 44 -40.43 -44.80 25.50
CA ASN A 44 -39.94 -43.99 24.38
C ASN A 44 -41.02 -43.12 23.72
N SER A 45 -41.60 -42.20 24.49
CA SER A 45 -42.61 -41.26 24.02
C SER A 45 -42.58 -39.93 24.79
N GLY A 46 -42.67 -38.81 24.07
CA GLY A 46 -42.75 -37.47 24.66
C GLY A 46 -41.37 -36.82 24.87
N GLU A 47 -41.35 -35.60 25.41
CA GLU A 47 -40.09 -34.90 25.72
C GLU A 47 -39.58 -35.34 27.10
N ALA A 48 -38.29 -35.66 27.20
CA ALA A 48 -37.65 -36.04 28.45
C ALA A 48 -36.18 -35.61 28.49
N THR A 49 -35.66 -35.42 29.70
CA THR A 49 -34.22 -35.32 29.96
C THR A 49 -33.70 -36.71 30.33
N VAL A 50 -32.79 -37.25 29.54
CA VAL A 50 -32.15 -38.56 29.75
C VAL A 50 -30.73 -38.35 30.25
N SER A 51 -30.35 -39.04 31.33
CA SER A 51 -28.96 -39.06 31.82
C SER A 51 -28.32 -40.40 31.51
N GLY A 52 -27.14 -40.38 30.87
CA GLY A 52 -26.42 -41.59 30.47
C GLY A 52 -24.99 -41.30 30.04
N TYR A 53 -24.20 -42.35 29.83
CA TYR A 53 -22.84 -42.28 29.32
C TYR A 53 -22.81 -42.42 27.81
N ILE A 54 -21.99 -41.64 27.12
CA ILE A 54 -21.71 -41.81 25.69
C ILE A 54 -20.87 -43.07 25.53
N VAL A 55 -21.38 -44.10 24.85
CA VAL A 55 -20.67 -45.39 24.76
C VAL A 55 -20.34 -45.83 23.35
N ALA A 56 -21.01 -45.30 22.32
CA ALA A 56 -20.77 -45.67 20.93
C ALA A 56 -21.21 -44.59 19.94
N HIS A 57 -20.67 -44.67 18.72
CA HIS A 57 -21.25 -44.06 17.52
C HIS A 57 -22.28 -45.01 16.90
N THR A 58 -23.28 -44.47 16.20
CA THR A 58 -24.24 -45.28 15.44
C THR A 58 -24.62 -44.62 14.11
N ALA A 59 -24.70 -45.41 13.04
CA ALA A 59 -25.07 -44.96 11.71
C ALA A 59 -26.34 -45.63 11.16
N ALA A 60 -26.79 -46.71 11.79
CA ALA A 60 -27.93 -47.52 11.32
C ALA A 60 -28.51 -48.38 12.46
N SER A 61 -29.68 -48.96 12.22
CA SER A 61 -30.38 -49.86 13.16
C SER A 61 -29.49 -50.97 13.68
N ASN A 62 -29.35 -51.10 15.00
CA ASN A 62 -28.54 -52.13 15.68
C ASN A 62 -27.05 -52.17 15.27
N SER A 63 -26.51 -51.07 14.74
CA SER A 63 -25.08 -50.94 14.41
C SER A 63 -24.45 -49.90 15.35
N TYR A 64 -23.51 -50.36 16.18
CA TYR A 64 -22.82 -49.52 17.15
C TYR A 64 -21.32 -49.75 17.09
N ASP A 65 -20.58 -48.67 16.87
CA ASP A 65 -19.12 -48.66 16.88
C ASP A 65 -18.67 -48.10 18.23
N PHE A 66 -17.98 -48.92 19.03
CA PHE A 66 -17.58 -48.57 20.40
C PHE A 66 -16.16 -48.00 20.50
N GLU A 67 -15.40 -48.03 19.41
CA GLU A 67 -14.01 -47.58 19.33
C GLU A 67 -13.78 -46.78 18.03
N ALA A 68 -12.86 -45.82 18.09
CA ALA A 68 -12.48 -44.99 16.95
C ALA A 68 -11.74 -45.82 15.87
N PRO A 69 -11.76 -45.39 14.58
CA PRO A 69 -12.34 -44.14 14.06
C PRO A 69 -13.84 -44.22 13.82
N PHE A 70 -14.57 -43.16 14.19
CA PHE A 70 -16.02 -43.06 14.01
C PHE A 70 -16.40 -42.40 12.68
N GLY A 71 -17.51 -42.84 12.09
CA GLY A 71 -17.86 -42.51 10.71
C GLY A 71 -18.31 -41.06 10.46
N ASN A 72 -18.92 -40.39 11.43
CA ASN A 72 -19.37 -38.99 11.36
C ASN A 72 -19.79 -38.45 12.75
N ASP A 73 -20.08 -37.15 12.84
CA ASP A 73 -20.54 -36.49 14.07
C ASP A 73 -22.07 -36.44 14.26
N PHE A 74 -22.83 -37.27 13.54
CA PHE A 74 -24.28 -37.09 13.49
C PHE A 74 -25.04 -37.77 14.61
N ASN A 75 -24.49 -38.84 15.19
CA ASN A 75 -25.18 -39.60 16.22
C ASN A 75 -24.23 -40.16 17.27
N ILE A 76 -24.75 -40.28 18.47
CA ILE A 76 -24.13 -40.99 19.59
C ILE A 76 -25.13 -41.99 20.18
N ALA A 77 -24.64 -42.95 20.94
CA ALA A 77 -25.46 -43.89 21.69
C ALA A 77 -25.19 -43.74 23.19
N LEU A 78 -26.27 -43.59 23.96
CA LEU A 78 -26.20 -43.50 25.41
C LEU A 78 -26.49 -44.84 26.09
N ALA A 79 -25.89 -45.08 27.24
CA ALA A 79 -26.18 -46.19 28.14
C ALA A 79 -26.16 -45.79 29.62
N ASP A 80 -26.78 -46.57 30.49
CA ASP A 80 -26.74 -46.34 31.95
C ASP A 80 -25.35 -46.60 32.57
N SER A 81 -24.46 -47.30 31.86
CA SER A 81 -23.08 -47.61 32.30
C SER A 81 -22.08 -47.34 31.17
N PRO A 82 -20.90 -46.78 31.45
CA PRO A 82 -19.91 -46.43 30.42
C PRO A 82 -19.33 -47.65 29.68
N ASN A 83 -19.45 -48.84 30.27
CA ASN A 83 -18.95 -50.09 29.70
C ASN A 83 -20.05 -50.96 29.10
N GLU A 84 -21.28 -50.45 28.95
CA GLU A 84 -22.38 -51.20 28.33
C GLU A 84 -22.12 -51.42 26.83
N ARG A 85 -22.39 -52.65 26.37
CA ARG A 85 -22.18 -53.11 24.98
C ARG A 85 -23.37 -53.88 24.42
N ASP A 86 -24.42 -54.10 25.21
CA ASP A 86 -25.67 -54.72 24.76
C ASP A 86 -26.53 -53.71 23.99
N ASN A 87 -26.67 -53.94 22.68
CA ASN A 87 -27.44 -53.08 21.76
C ASN A 87 -28.87 -52.82 22.24
N ALA A 88 -29.50 -53.74 22.99
CA ALA A 88 -30.86 -53.57 23.50
C ALA A 88 -30.97 -52.50 24.62
N LYS A 89 -29.84 -52.08 25.18
CA LYS A 89 -29.74 -51.10 26.27
C LYS A 89 -29.13 -49.78 25.84
N LEU A 90 -28.93 -49.60 24.54
CA LEU A 90 -28.38 -48.38 23.97
C LEU A 90 -29.51 -47.52 23.40
N LEU A 91 -29.47 -46.23 23.70
CA LEU A 91 -30.39 -45.23 23.17
C LEU A 91 -29.67 -44.37 22.13
N PRO A 92 -29.94 -44.53 20.82
CA PRO A 92 -29.46 -43.63 19.78
C PRO A 92 -29.95 -42.20 19.98
N VAL A 93 -29.04 -41.24 19.89
CA VAL A 93 -29.30 -39.81 19.98
C VAL A 93 -28.87 -39.13 18.68
N GLN A 94 -29.79 -38.40 18.06
CA GLN A 94 -29.50 -37.61 16.85
C GLN A 94 -28.93 -36.24 17.23
N LEU A 95 -27.71 -35.91 16.78
CA LEU A 95 -27.06 -34.63 17.04
C LEU A 95 -27.38 -33.55 15.98
N PRO A 96 -28.06 -32.45 16.35
CA PRO A 96 -28.20 -31.25 15.53
C PRO A 96 -26.85 -30.59 15.28
N ALA A 97 -26.74 -29.80 14.21
CA ALA A 97 -25.48 -29.17 13.79
C ALA A 97 -24.79 -28.36 14.91
N SER A 98 -25.57 -27.70 15.77
CA SER A 98 -25.06 -26.89 16.90
C SER A 98 -24.28 -27.67 17.95
N TYR A 99 -24.49 -28.99 18.06
CA TYR A 99 -23.84 -29.83 19.08
C TYR A 99 -22.70 -30.69 18.52
N ARG A 100 -22.50 -30.73 17.19
CA ARG A 100 -21.56 -31.68 16.56
C ARG A 100 -20.10 -31.37 16.86
N ALA A 101 -19.74 -30.10 16.93
CA ALA A 101 -18.36 -29.70 17.24
C ALA A 101 -17.91 -30.16 18.63
N GLU A 102 -18.84 -30.31 19.58
CA GLU A 102 -18.55 -30.63 20.98
C GLU A 102 -18.87 -32.09 21.35
N PHE A 103 -19.98 -32.64 20.84
CA PHE A 103 -20.46 -33.99 21.19
C PHE A 103 -20.35 -35.01 20.05
N GLY A 104 -19.90 -34.59 18.87
CA GLY A 104 -19.65 -35.48 17.75
C GLY A 104 -18.43 -36.35 17.98
N LEU A 105 -18.59 -37.66 17.82
CA LEU A 105 -17.52 -38.64 18.10
C LEU A 105 -16.44 -38.70 17.02
N GLN A 106 -16.70 -38.31 15.77
CA GLN A 106 -15.65 -38.22 14.75
C GLN A 106 -14.68 -37.08 15.08
N THR A 107 -15.20 -35.94 15.53
CA THR A 107 -14.39 -34.79 15.97
C THR A 107 -13.78 -35.02 17.35
N ASN A 108 -14.52 -35.66 18.27
CA ASN A 108 -14.14 -35.83 19.67
C ASN A 108 -14.20 -37.31 20.10
N PRO A 109 -13.28 -38.18 19.64
CA PRO A 109 -13.33 -39.61 19.97
C PRO A 109 -13.14 -39.91 21.47
N ASP A 110 -12.44 -39.04 22.20
CA ASP A 110 -12.08 -39.24 23.61
C ASP A 110 -13.24 -39.03 24.59
N ILE A 111 -14.40 -38.55 24.14
CA ILE A 111 -15.57 -38.35 25.02
C ILE A 111 -16.34 -39.65 25.27
N ILE A 112 -15.95 -40.78 24.65
CA ILE A 112 -16.46 -42.11 25.00
C ILE A 112 -16.23 -42.35 26.51
N GLY A 113 -17.28 -42.78 27.20
CA GLY A 113 -17.29 -42.96 28.64
C GLY A 113 -17.67 -41.70 29.43
N SER A 114 -17.87 -40.55 28.78
CA SER A 114 -18.33 -39.32 29.45
C SER A 114 -19.82 -39.39 29.75
N LYS A 115 -20.21 -38.89 30.93
CA LYS A 115 -21.62 -38.80 31.33
C LYS A 115 -22.23 -37.52 30.79
N VAL A 116 -23.46 -37.61 30.28
CA VAL A 116 -24.20 -36.46 29.75
C VAL A 116 -25.64 -36.45 30.25
N GLN A 117 -26.28 -35.29 30.16
CA GLN A 117 -27.73 -35.16 30.15
C GLN A 117 -28.18 -34.58 28.82
N VAL A 118 -29.15 -35.24 28.19
CA VAL A 118 -29.75 -34.82 26.93
C VAL A 118 -31.24 -34.63 27.10
N THR A 119 -31.76 -33.45 26.76
CA THR A 119 -33.20 -33.18 26.71
C THR A 119 -33.64 -33.17 25.27
N GLY A 120 -34.68 -33.95 24.93
CA GLY A 120 -35.25 -33.97 23.59
C GLY A 120 -36.45 -34.91 23.51
N ASN A 121 -36.89 -35.18 22.29
CA ASN A 121 -38.07 -36.01 22.03
C ASN A 121 -37.68 -37.49 21.99
N LEU A 122 -38.25 -38.27 22.91
CA LEU A 122 -38.20 -39.72 22.88
C LEU A 122 -39.18 -40.23 21.81
N GLU A 123 -38.62 -40.76 20.75
CA GLU A 123 -39.33 -41.34 19.62
C GLU A 123 -38.43 -42.33 18.86
N PRO A 124 -38.99 -43.26 18.07
CA PRO A 124 -38.19 -44.22 17.34
C PRO A 124 -37.14 -43.56 16.43
N TYR A 125 -35.88 -43.94 16.62
CA TYR A 125 -34.75 -43.56 15.76
C TYR A 125 -34.01 -44.82 15.30
N PHE A 126 -33.74 -44.93 14.00
CA PHE A 126 -33.27 -46.19 13.40
C PHE A 126 -34.13 -47.41 13.75
N THR A 127 -35.46 -47.26 13.79
CA THR A 127 -36.43 -48.33 14.11
C THR A 127 -36.32 -48.93 15.52
N VAL A 128 -35.49 -48.35 16.40
CA VAL A 128 -35.38 -48.67 17.82
C VAL A 128 -35.77 -47.46 18.67
N PRO A 129 -36.07 -47.61 19.96
CA PRO A 129 -36.23 -46.47 20.87
C PRO A 129 -35.03 -45.51 20.78
N GLY A 130 -35.28 -44.21 20.56
CA GLY A 130 -34.21 -43.21 20.42
C GLY A 130 -34.60 -41.85 20.98
N LEU A 131 -33.69 -40.89 20.84
CA LEU A 131 -33.91 -39.48 21.20
C LEU A 131 -33.53 -38.57 20.04
N LYS A 132 -34.48 -37.74 19.62
CA LYS A 132 -34.34 -36.83 18.47
C LYS A 132 -34.61 -35.39 18.90
N SER A 133 -34.12 -34.48 18.07
CA SER A 133 -34.20 -33.03 18.31
C SER A 133 -33.77 -32.61 19.73
N PRO A 134 -32.54 -32.94 20.19
CA PRO A 134 -32.03 -32.41 21.44
C PRO A 134 -32.18 -30.89 21.55
N SER A 135 -32.90 -30.44 22.58
CA SER A 135 -33.07 -29.03 22.94
C SER A 135 -32.05 -28.58 24.00
N ALA A 136 -31.44 -29.52 24.71
CA ALA A 136 -30.28 -29.30 25.57
C ALA A 136 -29.40 -30.55 25.61
N LEU A 137 -28.07 -30.38 25.59
CA LEU A 137 -27.10 -31.46 25.77
C LEU A 137 -25.90 -30.87 26.53
N MET A 138 -25.50 -31.51 27.63
CA MET A 138 -24.39 -31.07 28.46
C MET A 138 -23.64 -32.26 29.07
N PHE A 139 -22.33 -32.12 29.24
CA PHE A 139 -21.55 -33.04 30.07
C PHE A 139 -21.96 -32.90 31.54
N ILE A 140 -21.97 -34.04 32.24
CA ILE A 140 -22.14 -34.12 33.68
C ILE A 140 -20.80 -34.58 34.25
N GLU A 141 -20.07 -33.67 34.89
CA GLU A 141 -18.87 -34.04 35.63
C GLU A 141 -19.27 -34.88 36.85
N GLU A 142 -18.75 -36.10 36.96
CA GLU A 142 -18.82 -36.86 38.21
C GLU A 142 -17.72 -36.38 39.16
N GLY A 143 -18.06 -35.34 39.92
CA GLY A 143 -17.24 -34.79 41.00
C GLY A 143 -17.56 -33.31 41.20
N GLU A 144 -17.73 -32.87 42.45
CA GLU A 144 -17.68 -31.42 42.68
C GLU A 144 -16.30 -30.92 42.25
N PRO A 145 -16.20 -29.82 41.48
CA PRO A 145 -14.89 -29.28 41.14
C PRO A 145 -14.18 -28.93 42.45
N THR A 146 -13.04 -29.56 42.69
CA THR A 146 -12.13 -29.08 43.72
C THR A 146 -11.85 -27.61 43.39
N PRO A 147 -12.18 -26.66 44.28
CA PRO A 147 -12.01 -25.25 43.96
C PRO A 147 -10.54 -24.98 43.59
N GLN A 148 -10.28 -24.15 42.58
CA GLN A 148 -8.92 -23.82 42.12
C GLN A 148 -8.45 -22.53 42.80
N ALA A 149 -7.19 -22.47 43.20
CA ALA A 149 -6.60 -21.25 43.71
C ALA A 149 -6.54 -20.16 42.62
N ALA A 150 -6.83 -18.92 42.99
CA ALA A 150 -6.64 -17.74 42.15
C ALA A 150 -5.16 -17.53 41.84
N ALA A 151 -4.84 -17.23 40.58
CA ALA A 151 -3.48 -16.96 40.12
C ALA A 151 -2.84 -15.79 40.88
N PRO A 152 -1.50 -15.80 41.05
CA PRO A 152 -0.81 -14.67 41.65
C PRO A 152 -0.94 -13.43 40.76
N VAL A 153 -1.01 -12.26 41.38
CA VAL A 153 -0.96 -10.95 40.72
C VAL A 153 0.24 -10.15 41.20
N SER A 154 0.85 -9.39 40.30
CA SER A 154 1.97 -8.51 40.62
C SER A 154 1.52 -7.09 40.97
N SER A 155 2.22 -6.45 41.91
CA SER A 155 2.03 -5.04 42.24
C SER A 155 2.48 -4.06 41.16
N VAL A 156 3.39 -4.49 40.27
CA VAL A 156 3.90 -3.69 39.15
C VAL A 156 3.51 -4.39 37.86
N THR A 157 2.99 -3.63 36.90
CA THR A 157 2.67 -4.18 35.58
C THR A 157 3.96 -4.68 34.92
N PRO A 158 4.00 -5.92 34.37
CA PRO A 158 5.16 -6.41 33.64
C PRO A 158 5.61 -5.46 32.52
N GLY A 159 6.92 -5.32 32.34
CA GLY A 159 7.52 -4.43 31.37
C GLY A 159 8.77 -3.71 31.90
N ALA A 160 9.01 -2.51 31.36
CA ALA A 160 10.13 -1.64 31.73
C ALA A 160 10.04 -1.22 33.21
N VAL A 161 11.10 -1.44 33.98
CA VAL A 161 11.22 -1.01 35.39
C VAL A 161 12.62 -0.46 35.68
N THR A 162 12.74 0.41 36.67
CA THR A 162 14.06 0.89 37.10
C THR A 162 14.76 -0.15 37.97
N SER A 163 16.09 -0.17 37.92
CA SER A 163 16.89 -1.10 38.74
C SER A 163 16.65 -0.87 40.23
N GLY A 164 16.36 -1.97 40.95
CA GLY A 164 15.98 -1.97 42.36
C GLY A 164 14.46 -1.97 42.61
N THR A 165 13.62 -1.97 41.56
CA THR A 165 12.16 -2.06 41.71
C THR A 165 11.77 -3.32 42.48
N GLU A 166 10.93 -3.16 43.49
CA GLU A 166 10.42 -4.24 44.34
C GLU A 166 9.07 -4.76 43.82
N ILE A 167 9.03 -6.04 43.44
CA ILE A 167 7.83 -6.72 42.94
C ILE A 167 7.16 -7.44 44.11
N ILE A 168 5.91 -7.06 44.39
CA ILE A 168 5.08 -7.72 45.39
C ILE A 168 4.08 -8.63 44.69
N LEU A 169 4.11 -9.92 45.02
CA LEU A 169 3.12 -10.89 44.56
C LEU A 169 2.02 -11.07 45.60
N THR A 170 0.76 -11.07 45.15
CA THR A 170 -0.41 -11.29 46.00
C THR A 170 -1.37 -12.28 45.34
N THR A 171 -2.30 -12.85 46.10
CA THR A 171 -3.38 -13.72 45.61
C THR A 171 -4.62 -13.48 46.45
N GLU A 172 -5.80 -13.63 45.85
CA GLU A 172 -7.10 -13.58 46.54
C GLU A 172 -7.41 -14.88 47.29
N THR A 173 -6.60 -15.93 47.12
CA THR A 173 -6.82 -17.23 47.79
C THR A 173 -6.33 -17.16 49.24
N GLU A 174 -7.25 -17.19 50.19
CA GLU A 174 -6.91 -17.25 51.62
C GLU A 174 -6.17 -18.53 51.99
N ASN A 175 -5.33 -18.48 53.03
CA ASN A 175 -4.56 -19.62 53.55
C ASN A 175 -3.70 -20.34 52.49
N SER A 176 -3.20 -19.60 51.51
CA SER A 176 -2.37 -20.12 50.41
C SER A 176 -0.90 -19.68 50.52
N ALA A 177 -0.05 -20.28 49.69
CA ALA A 177 1.33 -19.86 49.48
C ALA A 177 1.62 -19.65 47.99
N ILE A 178 2.37 -18.59 47.67
CA ILE A 178 2.87 -18.33 46.33
C ILE A 178 4.28 -18.93 46.22
N TYR A 179 4.54 -19.67 45.15
CA TYR A 179 5.84 -20.21 44.80
C TYR A 179 6.28 -19.66 43.46
N TYR A 180 7.56 -19.36 43.29
CA TYR A 180 8.06 -18.73 42.07
C TYR A 180 9.45 -19.20 41.64
N THR A 181 9.76 -18.96 40.38
CA THR A 181 11.04 -19.19 39.71
C THR A 181 11.43 -17.96 38.88
N ILE A 182 12.74 -17.77 38.67
CA ILE A 182 13.30 -16.70 37.85
C ILE A 182 14.26 -17.19 36.76
N ASP A 183 14.45 -18.51 36.68
CA ASP A 183 15.31 -19.18 35.71
C ASP A 183 14.54 -19.70 34.48
N GLY A 184 13.23 -19.42 34.41
CA GLY A 184 12.33 -19.83 33.33
C GLY A 184 11.61 -21.16 33.55
N SER A 185 11.99 -21.95 34.56
CA SER A 185 11.30 -23.21 34.91
C SER A 185 9.88 -22.98 35.43
N ASP A 186 9.00 -23.98 35.33
CA ASP A 186 7.66 -23.89 35.93
C ASP A 186 7.73 -24.03 37.46
N PRO A 187 7.12 -23.11 38.22
CA PRO A 187 7.15 -23.19 39.67
C PRO A 187 6.27 -24.34 40.20
N THR A 188 6.78 -25.01 41.22
CA THR A 188 6.12 -26.10 41.97
C THR A 188 6.22 -25.82 43.47
N GLU A 189 5.67 -26.70 44.32
CA GLU A 189 5.80 -26.59 45.78
C GLU A 189 7.26 -26.67 46.27
N ASP A 190 8.15 -27.26 45.47
CA ASP A 190 9.59 -27.32 45.75
C ASP A 190 10.34 -26.04 45.34
N SER A 191 9.66 -25.10 44.67
CA SER A 191 10.26 -23.84 44.21
C SER A 191 10.40 -22.83 45.35
N THR A 192 10.92 -21.63 45.04
CA THR A 192 11.13 -20.61 46.07
C THR A 192 9.78 -20.09 46.56
N ARG A 193 9.45 -20.30 47.84
CA ARG A 193 8.26 -19.72 48.47
C ARG A 193 8.42 -18.20 48.59
N TYR A 194 7.46 -17.46 48.06
CA TYR A 194 7.41 -16.01 48.16
C TYR A 194 7.21 -15.58 49.62
N ALA A 195 8.17 -14.82 50.15
CA ALA A 195 8.19 -14.40 51.57
C ALA A 195 8.41 -12.89 51.75
N GLY A 196 8.63 -12.14 50.67
CA GLY A 196 8.89 -10.71 50.66
C GLY A 196 9.13 -10.20 49.24
N PRO A 197 9.23 -8.88 49.03
CA PRO A 197 9.36 -8.31 47.69
C PRO A 197 10.58 -8.84 46.93
N ILE A 198 10.42 -9.06 45.62
CA ILE A 198 11.51 -9.48 44.73
C ILE A 198 12.13 -8.24 44.09
N GLN A 199 13.39 -7.95 44.37
CA GLN A 199 14.10 -6.83 43.75
C GLN A 199 14.60 -7.18 42.34
N ILE A 200 14.26 -6.34 41.37
CA ILE A 200 14.68 -6.48 39.97
C ILE A 200 15.88 -5.58 39.72
N THR A 201 17.07 -6.16 39.56
CA THR A 201 18.31 -5.42 39.27
C THR A 201 18.89 -5.70 37.88
N LYS A 202 18.26 -6.61 37.14
CA LYS A 202 18.55 -7.03 35.77
C LYS A 202 17.27 -7.61 35.16
N ASP A 203 17.22 -7.77 33.84
CA ASP A 203 16.09 -8.39 33.16
C ASP A 203 15.75 -9.74 33.79
N THR A 204 14.50 -9.90 34.19
CA THR A 204 14.04 -11.01 35.01
C THR A 204 12.61 -11.38 34.63
N THR A 205 12.37 -12.66 34.36
CA THR A 205 11.02 -13.22 34.21
C THR A 205 10.67 -14.01 35.46
N ILE A 206 9.65 -13.57 36.19
CA ILE A 206 9.11 -14.27 37.36
C ILE A 206 7.95 -15.15 36.90
N LYS A 207 8.06 -16.47 37.07
CA LYS A 207 6.93 -17.38 36.92
C LYS A 207 6.44 -17.77 38.31
N ALA A 208 5.14 -17.66 38.57
CA ALA A 208 4.57 -17.89 39.89
C ALA A 208 3.29 -18.74 39.85
N VAL A 209 3.10 -19.55 40.90
CA VAL A 209 1.91 -20.40 41.13
C VAL A 209 1.44 -20.25 42.58
N VAL A 210 0.14 -20.32 42.80
CA VAL A 210 -0.47 -20.36 44.13
C VAL A 210 -0.87 -21.80 44.46
N ILE A 211 -0.45 -22.27 45.63
CA ILE A 211 -0.75 -23.59 46.17
C ILE A 211 -1.46 -23.42 47.51
N ALA A 212 -2.58 -24.12 47.68
CA ALA A 212 -3.41 -24.08 48.89
C ALA A 212 -4.01 -25.45 49.18
N ASP A 213 -4.07 -25.83 50.46
CA ASP A 213 -4.61 -27.12 50.88
C ASP A 213 -6.08 -27.28 50.48
N GLY A 214 -6.41 -28.42 49.87
CA GLY A 214 -7.77 -28.74 49.44
C GLY A 214 -8.23 -28.04 48.17
N LEU A 215 -7.35 -27.25 47.54
CA LEU A 215 -7.59 -26.61 46.24
C LEU A 215 -6.70 -27.23 45.14
N LYS A 216 -7.13 -27.09 43.89
CA LYS A 216 -6.22 -27.26 42.75
C LYS A 216 -5.27 -26.05 42.67
N ASN A 217 -4.00 -26.28 42.32
CA ASN A 217 -3.04 -25.20 42.09
C ASN A 217 -3.57 -24.18 41.08
N SER A 218 -3.20 -22.90 41.24
CA SER A 218 -3.53 -21.90 40.23
C SER A 218 -2.84 -22.20 38.90
N GLU A 219 -3.29 -21.53 37.84
CA GLU A 219 -2.48 -21.43 36.62
C GLU A 219 -1.14 -20.74 36.92
N ILE A 220 -0.08 -21.14 36.21
CA ILE A 220 1.22 -20.49 36.29
C ILE A 220 1.12 -19.15 35.56
N THR A 221 1.45 -18.06 36.26
CA THR A 221 1.49 -16.72 35.68
C THR A 221 2.93 -16.27 35.47
N SER A 222 3.21 -15.62 34.35
CA SER A 222 4.54 -15.12 33.99
C SER A 222 4.56 -13.59 33.97
N PHE A 223 5.55 -12.99 34.63
CA PHE A 223 5.78 -11.56 34.71
C PHE A 223 7.20 -11.24 34.24
N ALA A 224 7.35 -10.66 33.05
CA ALA A 224 8.64 -10.23 32.51
C ALA A 224 8.94 -8.77 32.87
N TYR A 225 10.13 -8.52 33.41
CA TYR A 225 10.62 -7.18 33.76
C TYR A 225 11.96 -6.92 33.09
N TYR A 226 12.12 -5.71 32.55
CA TYR A 226 13.31 -5.28 31.84
C TYR A 226 13.87 -4.01 32.48
N ILE A 227 15.19 -3.92 32.66
CA ILE A 227 15.80 -2.74 33.26
C ILE A 227 15.77 -1.59 32.27
N ALA A 228 15.00 -0.56 32.61
CA ALA A 228 14.89 0.65 31.86
C ALA A 228 16.05 1.61 32.16
N LEU A 229 16.63 2.17 31.11
CA LEU A 229 17.56 3.29 31.19
C LEU A 229 16.80 4.55 31.61
N THR A 230 17.38 5.31 32.52
CA THR A 230 16.78 6.54 33.07
C THR A 230 17.63 7.75 32.73
N GLY A 231 17.00 8.92 32.64
CA GLY A 231 17.71 10.19 32.39
C GLY A 231 18.16 10.36 30.94
N LEU A 232 17.48 9.70 30.02
CA LEU A 232 17.60 9.93 28.58
C LEU A 232 16.52 10.92 28.15
N ASP A 233 16.91 11.90 27.35
CA ASP A 233 16.00 12.78 26.64
C ASP A 233 15.72 12.24 25.23
N ILE A 234 14.73 12.83 24.54
CA ILE A 234 14.31 12.36 23.21
C ILE A 234 15.47 12.41 22.20
N HIS A 235 16.31 13.45 22.23
CA HIS A 235 17.47 13.56 21.34
C HIS A 235 18.55 12.50 21.59
N ASP A 236 18.67 11.99 22.81
CA ASP A 236 19.58 10.86 23.08
C ASP A 236 19.05 9.60 22.40
N ILE A 237 17.74 9.36 22.49
CA ILE A 237 17.07 8.20 21.89
C ILE A 237 17.12 8.27 20.36
N GLN A 238 16.85 9.43 19.77
CA GLN A 238 16.95 9.62 18.33
C GLN A 238 18.39 9.49 17.85
N GLY A 239 19.33 10.17 18.51
CA GLY A 239 20.72 10.20 18.09
C GLY A 239 20.93 10.94 16.75
N SER A 240 22.13 10.83 16.21
CA SER A 240 22.54 11.47 14.95
C SER A 240 22.82 10.43 13.87
N SER A 241 21.82 9.58 13.61
CA SER A 241 21.82 8.52 12.61
C SER A 241 20.39 8.08 12.30
N HIS A 242 20.17 7.41 11.16
CA HIS A 242 18.88 6.82 10.76
C HIS A 242 18.39 5.63 11.61
N TYR A 243 19.07 5.35 12.71
CA TYR A 243 18.76 4.26 13.62
C TYR A 243 19.14 4.72 15.02
N SER A 244 18.26 4.47 15.97
CA SER A 244 18.45 4.79 17.36
C SER A 244 19.67 4.06 17.94
N PRO A 245 20.57 4.76 18.68
CA PRO A 245 21.61 4.10 19.46
C PRO A 245 21.06 3.27 20.64
N TYR A 246 19.75 3.36 20.90
CA TYR A 246 19.03 2.65 21.97
C TYR A 246 18.05 1.62 21.43
N GLU A 247 18.12 1.25 20.15
CA GLU A 247 17.26 0.20 19.57
C GLU A 247 17.23 -1.06 20.46
N ASN A 248 16.02 -1.58 20.68
CA ASN A 248 15.71 -2.74 21.53
C ASN A 248 15.94 -2.55 23.04
N GLN A 249 16.46 -1.40 23.49
CA GLN A 249 16.59 -1.08 24.90
C GLN A 249 15.27 -0.57 25.49
N TYR A 250 15.10 -0.73 26.80
CA TYR A 250 14.00 -0.14 27.54
C TYR A 250 14.42 1.20 28.13
N VAL A 251 13.52 2.19 28.07
CA VAL A 251 13.70 3.54 28.61
C VAL A 251 12.56 3.86 29.58
N ALA A 252 12.85 4.70 30.58
CA ALA A 252 11.88 5.10 31.59
C ALA A 252 11.80 6.62 31.74
N ASP A 253 10.55 7.08 31.89
CA ASP A 253 10.19 8.46 32.20
C ASP A 253 10.71 9.50 31.20
N VAL A 254 10.78 9.14 29.91
CA VAL A 254 11.13 10.06 28.83
C VAL A 254 10.06 11.14 28.74
N GLU A 255 10.46 12.41 28.89
CA GLU A 255 9.54 13.54 28.97
C GLU A 255 9.30 14.19 27.60
N GLY A 256 8.05 14.58 27.35
CA GLY A 256 7.69 15.34 26.16
C GLY A 256 6.26 15.88 26.22
N VAL A 257 5.92 16.76 25.27
CA VAL A 257 4.55 17.23 25.06
C VAL A 257 3.99 16.61 23.79
N VAL A 258 2.77 16.09 23.83
CA VAL A 258 2.06 15.55 22.66
C VAL A 258 1.87 16.67 21.64
N THR A 259 2.51 16.56 20.48
CA THR A 259 2.44 17.55 19.39
C THR A 259 1.41 17.16 18.35
N TYR A 260 1.23 15.86 18.10
CA TYR A 260 0.30 15.33 17.11
C TYR A 260 -0.27 13.98 17.55
N VAL A 261 -1.56 13.76 17.31
CA VAL A 261 -2.23 12.47 17.56
C VAL A 261 -2.56 11.87 16.20
N ALA A 262 -1.82 10.86 15.78
CA ALA A 262 -1.98 10.25 14.47
C ALA A 262 -3.22 9.34 14.41
N ASP A 263 -3.44 8.55 15.47
CA ASP A 263 -4.63 7.72 15.62
C ASP A 263 -4.84 7.36 17.11
N ALA A 264 -5.73 6.41 17.42
CA ALA A 264 -6.03 5.99 18.80
C ALA A 264 -4.89 5.22 19.51
N ASN A 265 -3.82 4.88 18.79
CA ASN A 265 -2.68 4.10 19.24
C ASN A 265 -1.35 4.85 19.08
N ASN A 266 -1.25 5.80 18.14
CA ASN A 266 -0.01 6.46 17.76
C ASN A 266 -0.08 7.97 18.05
N VAL A 267 0.93 8.48 18.77
CA VAL A 267 1.12 9.92 19.03
C VAL A 267 2.56 10.32 18.83
N TYR A 268 2.80 11.57 18.48
CA TYR A 268 4.13 12.17 18.50
C TYR A 268 4.26 13.05 19.73
N ILE A 269 5.38 12.91 20.42
CA ILE A 269 5.77 13.80 21.52
C ILE A 269 7.04 14.53 21.17
N GLN A 270 7.22 15.73 21.70
CA GLN A 270 8.43 16.51 21.51
C GLN A 270 8.93 17.12 22.81
N SER A 271 10.25 17.13 22.99
CA SER A 271 10.91 17.72 24.14
C SER A 271 10.63 19.22 24.24
N ILE A 272 10.44 19.70 25.47
CA ILE A 272 10.33 21.13 25.79
C ILE A 272 11.67 21.74 26.25
N THR A 273 12.69 20.90 26.42
CA THR A 273 14.07 21.27 26.76
C THR A 273 15.00 20.75 25.67
N PRO A 274 14.88 21.28 24.44
CA PRO A 274 15.66 20.78 23.33
C PRO A 274 17.16 21.02 23.54
N ASP A 275 17.97 20.15 22.99
CA ASP A 275 19.39 20.37 22.81
C ASP A 275 19.62 21.50 21.77
N LYS A 276 20.89 21.76 21.46
CA LYS A 276 21.27 22.75 20.43
C LYS A 276 21.93 22.10 19.22
N ASN A 277 21.75 20.80 19.07
CA ASN A 277 22.35 20.01 18.03
C ASN A 277 21.34 19.82 16.88
N PRO A 278 21.59 20.41 15.71
CA PRO A 278 20.70 20.30 14.56
C PRO A 278 20.68 18.89 13.93
N SER A 279 21.56 17.99 14.38
CA SER A 279 21.68 16.62 13.90
C SER A 279 20.94 15.60 14.77
N THR A 280 20.17 16.04 15.76
CA THR A 280 19.36 15.18 16.62
C THR A 280 17.93 15.70 16.65
N SER A 281 16.97 14.80 16.56
CA SER A 281 15.55 15.16 16.66
C SER A 281 15.12 15.27 18.12
N GLU A 282 14.22 16.23 18.39
CA GLU A 282 13.57 16.39 19.68
C GLU A 282 12.17 15.78 19.73
N GLY A 283 11.71 15.26 18.59
CA GLY A 283 10.42 14.59 18.44
C GLY A 283 10.60 13.08 18.33
N ILE A 284 9.58 12.32 18.75
CA ILE A 284 9.60 10.85 18.66
C ILE A 284 8.18 10.30 18.56
N LEU A 285 8.03 9.19 17.84
CA LEU A 285 6.78 8.43 17.78
C LEU A 285 6.60 7.61 19.07
N VAL A 286 5.38 7.58 19.60
CA VAL A 286 4.99 6.75 20.74
C VAL A 286 3.79 5.91 20.36
N TYR A 287 3.97 4.59 20.45
CA TYR A 287 2.88 3.63 20.29
C TYR A 287 2.36 3.18 21.66
N LYS A 288 1.07 3.40 21.90
CA LYS A 288 0.33 2.82 23.02
C LYS A 288 -1.12 2.61 22.63
N ARG A 289 -1.57 1.35 22.60
CA ARG A 289 -2.96 1.03 22.29
C ARG A 289 -3.94 1.79 23.19
N ASN A 290 -4.91 2.48 22.58
CA ASN A 290 -5.93 3.28 23.26
C ASN A 290 -5.34 4.28 24.28
N HIS A 291 -4.31 5.04 23.88
CA HIS A 291 -3.57 5.93 24.79
C HIS A 291 -4.45 7.03 25.42
N GLY A 292 -5.50 7.51 24.73
CA GLY A 292 -6.44 8.50 25.26
C GLY A 292 -5.86 9.91 25.49
N LEU A 293 -4.71 10.20 24.91
CA LEU A 293 -4.00 11.48 24.99
C LEU A 293 -4.54 12.49 23.99
N SER A 294 -4.33 13.77 24.28
CA SER A 294 -4.65 14.90 23.42
C SER A 294 -3.41 15.77 23.16
N SER A 295 -3.42 16.53 22.06
CA SER A 295 -2.39 17.53 21.78
C SER A 295 -2.27 18.51 22.96
N GLY A 296 -1.03 18.82 23.37
CA GLY A 296 -0.72 19.65 24.53
C GLY A 296 -0.65 18.91 25.87
N ASP A 297 -0.87 17.59 25.92
CA ASP A 297 -0.59 16.80 27.12
C ASP A 297 0.92 16.67 27.32
N ALA A 298 1.41 17.06 28.49
CA ALA A 298 2.77 16.79 28.94
C ALA A 298 2.82 15.39 29.58
N VAL A 299 3.74 14.56 29.12
CA VAL A 299 3.79 13.13 29.45
C VAL A 299 5.19 12.68 29.86
N LYS A 300 5.21 11.61 30.67
CA LYS A 300 6.36 10.73 30.88
C LYS A 300 6.05 9.38 30.25
N VAL A 301 6.93 8.91 29.37
CA VAL A 301 6.75 7.67 28.61
C VAL A 301 7.84 6.67 28.98
N SER A 302 7.43 5.45 29.27
CA SER A 302 8.32 4.32 29.52
C SER A 302 7.96 3.17 28.59
N GLY A 303 8.95 2.52 27.99
CA GLY A 303 8.73 1.53 26.95
C GLY A 303 10.01 1.00 26.32
N GLN A 304 9.85 0.19 25.28
CA GLN A 304 10.96 -0.30 24.48
C GLN A 304 11.17 0.64 23.29
N VAL A 305 12.41 1.03 23.02
CA VAL A 305 12.77 1.75 21.78
C VAL A 305 12.84 0.75 20.63
N LYS A 306 12.19 1.07 19.51
CA LYS A 306 12.12 0.22 18.32
C LYS A 306 12.34 1.04 17.05
N GLU A 307 12.93 0.36 16.07
CA GLU A 307 12.88 0.79 14.68
C GLU A 307 11.63 0.21 14.03
N TRP A 308 10.70 1.09 13.66
CA TRP A 308 9.39 0.69 13.16
C TRP A 308 9.19 1.14 11.72
N VAL A 309 9.03 0.20 10.80
CA VAL A 309 8.67 0.52 9.41
C VAL A 309 7.17 0.74 9.31
N LEU A 310 6.76 2.00 9.10
CA LEU A 310 5.37 2.44 8.96
C LEU A 310 4.69 1.89 7.69
N GLU A 311 3.51 2.39 7.35
CA GLU A 311 2.82 2.00 6.12
C GLU A 311 3.67 2.33 4.88
N GLY A 312 3.63 1.44 3.89
CA GLY A 312 4.44 1.52 2.68
C GLY A 312 4.01 0.48 1.66
N TYR A 313 4.75 0.40 0.56
CA TYR A 313 4.53 -0.60 -0.49
C TYR A 313 4.84 -2.03 0.00
N ALA A 314 4.60 -3.04 -0.83
CA ALA A 314 4.74 -4.44 -0.43
C ALA A 314 6.17 -4.78 0.02
N GLU A 315 7.14 -4.11 -0.57
CA GLU A 315 8.59 -4.20 -0.41
C GLU A 315 9.17 -3.24 0.66
N LYS A 316 8.31 -2.60 1.47
CA LYS A 316 8.75 -1.59 2.45
C LYS A 316 9.83 -2.10 3.42
N LEU A 317 9.80 -3.38 3.79
CA LEU A 317 10.83 -3.93 4.69
C LEU A 317 12.20 -4.01 4.02
N GLU A 318 12.26 -3.94 2.69
CA GLU A 318 13.46 -3.96 1.86
C GLU A 318 13.87 -2.57 1.36
N THR A 319 12.95 -1.61 1.27
CA THR A 319 13.19 -0.28 0.68
C THR A 319 13.16 0.89 1.66
N ASP A 320 12.29 0.83 2.65
CA ASP A 320 11.93 1.97 3.49
C ASP A 320 12.88 2.08 4.69
N LEU A 321 13.10 3.33 5.12
CA LEU A 321 13.71 3.64 6.41
C LEU A 321 12.68 3.38 7.53
N PRO A 322 13.12 2.89 8.70
CA PRO A 322 12.27 2.84 9.88
C PRO A 322 12.04 4.26 10.43
N VAL A 323 11.10 4.37 11.37
CA VAL A 323 11.03 5.50 12.30
C VAL A 323 11.35 5.04 13.72
N THR A 324 11.95 5.91 14.52
CA THR A 324 12.22 5.61 15.93
C THR A 324 10.93 5.72 16.75
N GLU A 325 10.53 4.62 17.37
CA GLU A 325 9.31 4.50 18.19
C GLU A 325 9.64 4.13 19.64
N ILE A 326 8.98 4.76 20.62
CA ILE A 326 8.82 4.17 21.96
C ILE A 326 7.53 3.34 22.00
N ASN A 327 7.68 2.02 22.04
CA ASN A 327 6.59 1.09 22.27
C ASN A 327 6.24 1.07 23.76
N ALA A 328 5.28 1.91 24.14
CA ALA A 328 5.09 2.28 25.54
C ALA A 328 4.39 1.19 26.36
N THR A 329 5.02 0.83 27.48
CA THR A 329 4.41 0.01 28.53
C THR A 329 3.60 0.89 29.48
N ALA A 330 4.07 2.12 29.76
CA ALA A 330 3.41 3.08 30.64
C ALA A 330 3.50 4.50 30.08
N ILE A 331 2.42 5.28 30.28
CA ILE A 331 2.38 6.71 30.02
C ILE A 331 1.75 7.39 31.22
N THR A 332 2.40 8.42 31.75
CA THR A 332 1.87 9.28 32.81
C THR A 332 1.68 10.69 32.29
N VAL A 333 0.45 11.20 32.30
CA VAL A 333 0.17 12.61 32.01
C VAL A 333 0.52 13.44 33.24
N THR A 334 1.49 14.35 33.11
CA THR A 334 1.96 15.21 34.20
C THR A 334 1.27 16.57 34.20
N ALA A 335 0.83 17.04 33.03
CA ALA A 335 0.00 18.24 32.87
C ALA A 335 -0.79 18.17 31.54
N ALA A 336 -1.89 18.91 31.43
CA ALA A 336 -2.69 19.00 30.21
C ALA A 336 -2.72 20.44 29.67
N GLY A 337 -3.04 20.61 28.39
CA GLY A 337 -3.23 21.92 27.75
C GLY A 337 -1.99 22.82 27.74
N GLN A 338 -0.80 22.21 27.67
CA GLN A 338 0.45 22.95 27.54
C GLN A 338 0.57 23.60 26.16
N ALA A 339 1.33 24.69 26.09
CA ALA A 339 1.70 25.27 24.81
C ALA A 339 2.63 24.30 24.06
N LEU A 340 2.40 24.14 22.76
CA LEU A 340 3.26 23.33 21.92
C LEU A 340 4.65 23.96 21.77
N PRO A 341 5.71 23.15 21.59
CA PRO A 341 7.02 23.64 21.17
C PRO A 341 6.92 24.54 19.95
N LYS A 342 7.84 25.50 19.82
CA LYS A 342 7.86 26.38 18.65
C LYS A 342 8.23 25.54 17.41
N PRO A 343 7.42 25.54 16.33
CA PRO A 343 7.71 24.75 15.16
C PRO A 343 9.04 25.15 14.49
N VAL A 344 9.81 24.15 14.05
CA VAL A 344 11.05 24.35 13.28
C VAL A 344 10.70 24.73 11.84
N GLU A 345 11.32 25.78 11.30
CA GLU A 345 11.04 26.23 9.95
C GLU A 345 11.84 25.43 8.92
N ILE A 346 11.14 24.70 8.05
CA ILE A 346 11.76 24.03 6.90
C ILE A 346 11.81 25.01 5.73
N SER A 347 13.02 25.38 5.34
CA SER A 347 13.28 26.16 4.12
C SER A 347 14.76 26.21 3.78
N PRO A 348 15.13 26.59 2.54
CA PRO A 348 16.53 26.81 2.18
C PRO A 348 17.22 27.90 3.03
N LEU A 349 16.46 28.86 3.58
CA LEU A 349 17.01 29.88 4.50
C LEU A 349 17.44 29.30 5.85
N LYS A 350 17.05 28.06 6.14
CA LYS A 350 17.33 27.31 7.37
C LYS A 350 18.20 26.09 7.12
N GLY A 351 18.89 26.04 5.97
CA GLY A 351 19.84 24.98 5.66
C GLY A 351 19.24 23.73 5.06
N GLN A 352 17.96 23.74 4.66
CA GLN A 352 17.36 22.64 3.90
C GLN A 352 18.18 22.40 2.61
N PRO A 353 18.73 21.19 2.41
CA PRO A 353 19.41 20.83 1.17
C PRO A 353 18.47 20.94 -0.04
N THR A 354 18.99 21.38 -1.18
CA THR A 354 18.18 21.63 -2.40
C THR A 354 18.74 20.96 -3.65
N ARG A 355 19.62 19.97 -3.50
CA ARG A 355 20.23 19.25 -4.65
C ARG A 355 20.56 17.79 -4.36
N ILE A 356 21.18 17.55 -3.21
CA ILE A 356 21.72 16.25 -2.81
C ILE A 356 20.74 15.58 -1.86
N ILE A 357 20.33 14.35 -2.19
CA ILE A 357 19.58 13.50 -1.27
C ILE A 357 20.57 12.83 -0.31
N ASP A 358 21.55 12.12 -0.85
CA ASP A 358 22.68 11.52 -0.16
C ASP A 358 23.86 11.49 -1.14
N ASN A 359 25.08 11.76 -0.67
CA ASN A 359 26.28 11.72 -1.53
C ASN A 359 27.34 10.72 -1.09
N ASP A 360 27.19 10.09 0.07
CA ASP A 360 28.22 9.25 0.66
C ASP A 360 27.76 7.82 1.02
N GLN A 361 26.51 7.49 0.72
CA GLN A 361 25.85 6.21 0.97
C GLN A 361 25.68 5.95 2.47
N PHE A 362 25.14 6.92 3.20
CA PHE A 362 24.95 6.90 4.66
C PHE A 362 26.25 6.68 5.46
N LYS A 363 27.42 7.05 4.93
CA LYS A 363 28.70 6.88 5.65
C LYS A 363 28.85 7.91 6.76
N SER A 364 28.31 9.11 6.58
CA SER A 364 28.28 10.19 7.55
C SER A 364 26.86 10.73 7.64
N PHE A 365 26.40 11.03 8.85
CA PHE A 365 25.15 11.75 9.06
C PHE A 365 25.41 13.26 8.99
N ASP A 366 25.12 13.87 7.84
CA ASP A 366 25.34 15.30 7.54
C ASP A 366 24.07 16.00 7.01
N PRO A 367 23.17 16.45 7.91
CA PRO A 367 21.93 17.14 7.54
C PRO A 367 22.13 18.50 6.84
N TRP A 368 23.36 19.01 6.75
CA TRP A 368 23.65 20.26 6.03
C TRP A 368 23.91 20.02 4.55
N GLN A 369 24.31 18.81 4.19
CA GLN A 369 24.62 18.43 2.81
C GLN A 369 23.53 17.54 2.22
N ASP A 370 23.02 16.60 3.02
CA ASP A 370 22.18 15.50 2.55
C ASP A 370 20.73 15.70 3.00
N GLY A 371 19.84 15.75 2.00
CA GLY A 371 18.41 15.92 2.24
C GLY A 371 17.81 14.78 3.07
N ILE A 372 18.30 13.55 2.91
CA ILE A 372 17.82 12.39 3.66
C ILE A 372 18.13 12.54 5.16
N ASP A 373 19.35 12.97 5.50
CA ASP A 373 19.79 13.25 6.88
C ASP A 373 19.06 14.47 7.46
N TYR A 374 18.80 15.49 6.64
CA TYR A 374 18.10 16.70 7.07
C TYR A 374 16.68 16.40 7.57
N TYR A 375 15.95 15.52 6.89
CA TYR A 375 14.60 15.15 7.33
C TYR A 375 14.62 14.14 8.48
N GLU A 376 15.61 13.23 8.51
CA GLU A 376 15.84 12.34 9.64
C GLU A 376 16.10 13.13 10.93
N SER A 377 16.92 14.19 10.86
CA SER A 377 17.20 15.03 12.03
C SER A 377 16.00 15.84 12.52
N LEU A 378 14.89 15.81 11.78
CA LEU A 378 13.61 16.41 12.14
C LEU A 378 12.53 15.37 12.46
N GLU A 379 12.83 14.08 12.45
CA GLU A 379 11.84 13.01 12.62
C GLU A 379 10.97 13.23 13.87
N GLY A 380 9.65 13.24 13.70
CA GLY A 380 8.68 13.43 14.78
C GLY A 380 8.60 14.87 15.32
N MET A 381 9.46 15.79 14.87
CA MET A 381 9.41 17.18 15.31
C MET A 381 8.24 17.93 14.67
N LEU A 382 7.64 18.82 15.44
CA LEU A 382 6.72 19.83 14.94
C LEU A 382 7.47 20.85 14.09
N VAL A 383 7.11 20.92 12.81
CA VAL A 383 7.70 21.79 11.80
C VAL A 383 6.68 22.77 11.25
N LYS A 384 7.17 23.80 10.57
CA LYS A 384 6.37 24.73 9.78
C LYS A 384 6.95 24.93 8.40
N VAL A 385 6.07 24.99 7.41
CA VAL A 385 6.38 25.38 6.03
C VAL A 385 5.78 26.76 5.79
N ALA A 386 6.63 27.74 5.50
CA ALA A 386 6.19 29.13 5.40
C ALA A 386 5.48 29.40 4.06
N LYS A 387 4.19 29.75 4.11
CA LYS A 387 3.30 30.02 2.94
C LYS A 387 3.59 29.13 1.73
N PRO A 388 3.37 27.81 1.87
CA PRO A 388 3.81 26.84 0.88
C PRO A 388 3.26 27.12 -0.52
N LYS A 389 4.07 26.84 -1.53
CA LYS A 389 3.66 26.82 -2.94
C LYS A 389 3.49 25.39 -3.38
N VAL A 390 2.42 25.11 -4.10
CA VAL A 390 2.11 23.78 -4.63
C VAL A 390 2.89 23.57 -5.92
N ILE A 391 3.68 22.49 -5.99
CA ILE A 391 4.61 22.23 -7.09
C ILE A 391 4.13 21.13 -8.05
N ALA A 392 3.18 20.29 -7.61
CA ALA A 392 2.52 19.27 -8.41
C ALA A 392 1.05 19.10 -7.96
N PRO A 393 0.17 18.54 -8.80
CA PRO A 393 -1.16 18.09 -8.40
C PRO A 393 -1.09 17.16 -7.19
N GLN A 394 -2.06 17.27 -6.27
CA GLN A 394 -2.11 16.36 -5.12
C GLN A 394 -2.47 14.94 -5.57
N ASP A 395 -1.99 13.96 -4.82
CA ASP A 395 -2.40 12.57 -4.99
C ASP A 395 -2.58 11.91 -3.61
N TYR A 396 -3.57 11.03 -3.46
CA TYR A 396 -3.85 10.27 -2.22
C TYR A 396 -4.06 11.06 -0.91
N GLY A 397 -4.24 12.38 -0.96
CA GLY A 397 -4.27 13.24 0.24
C GLY A 397 -2.90 13.83 0.59
N GLU A 398 -1.94 13.74 -0.33
CA GLU A 398 -0.60 14.29 -0.23
C GLU A 398 -0.46 15.56 -1.07
N LEU A 399 -0.17 16.67 -0.39
CA LEU A 399 0.13 17.94 -1.03
C LEU A 399 1.63 18.06 -1.28
N TYR A 400 2.02 18.14 -2.55
CA TYR A 400 3.41 18.37 -2.94
C TYR A 400 3.72 19.87 -2.95
N VAL A 401 4.56 20.31 -2.03
CA VAL A 401 4.84 21.74 -1.82
C VAL A 401 6.31 22.04 -1.61
N VAL A 402 6.62 23.33 -1.67
CA VAL A 402 7.88 23.91 -1.15
C VAL A 402 7.59 25.14 -0.32
N SER A 403 8.53 25.55 0.54
CA SER A 403 8.45 26.84 1.23
C SER A 403 8.40 28.01 0.23
N LYS A 404 7.83 29.15 0.63
CA LYS A 404 7.82 30.36 -0.22
C LYS A 404 9.21 30.86 -0.62
N TYR A 405 10.25 30.46 0.13
CA TYR A 405 11.64 30.87 -0.08
C TYR A 405 12.39 29.98 -1.08
N THR A 406 11.80 28.85 -1.46
CA THR A 406 12.39 27.93 -2.43
C THR A 406 12.29 28.52 -3.83
N LEU A 407 13.41 28.44 -4.58
CA LEU A 407 13.47 28.82 -5.98
C LEU A 407 12.87 27.70 -6.82
N LEU A 408 11.98 28.07 -7.73
CA LEU A 408 11.33 27.14 -8.65
C LEU A 408 12.04 27.19 -10.00
N ASN A 409 12.06 26.07 -10.72
CA ASN A 409 12.83 25.94 -11.96
C ASN A 409 11.96 25.66 -13.20
N THR A 410 10.63 25.80 -13.09
CA THR A 410 9.68 25.73 -14.22
C THR A 410 8.75 26.94 -14.34
N LEU A 411 8.22 27.19 -15.54
CA LEU A 411 7.22 28.23 -15.80
C LEU A 411 5.88 27.97 -15.11
N ALA A 412 5.52 26.69 -14.91
CA ALA A 412 4.33 26.31 -14.16
C ALA A 412 4.42 26.66 -12.66
N GLY A 413 5.64 26.85 -12.15
CA GLY A 413 5.89 27.07 -10.72
C GLY A 413 6.10 25.78 -9.94
N GLY A 414 6.73 24.77 -10.55
CA GLY A 414 7.13 23.51 -9.92
C GLY A 414 8.64 23.29 -9.88
N LEU A 415 9.04 22.07 -9.49
CA LEU A 415 10.41 21.59 -9.49
C LEU A 415 10.56 20.46 -10.50
N ARG A 416 11.42 20.65 -11.49
CA ARG A 416 11.80 19.64 -12.47
C ARG A 416 13.08 18.92 -12.03
N ILE A 417 13.10 17.60 -12.18
CA ILE A 417 14.34 16.82 -12.02
C ILE A 417 15.37 17.22 -13.08
N SER A 418 16.64 17.12 -12.73
CA SER A 418 17.77 17.17 -13.65
C SER A 418 18.83 16.15 -13.27
N GLU A 419 19.80 15.91 -14.16
CA GLU A 419 20.91 14.96 -13.96
C GLU A 419 21.59 15.06 -12.59
N ASN A 420 21.69 16.26 -12.02
CA ASN A 420 22.39 16.54 -10.77
C ASN A 420 21.48 17.11 -9.67
N ASP A 421 20.15 17.00 -9.83
CA ASP A 421 19.18 17.56 -8.89
C ASP A 421 17.87 16.77 -8.91
N TYR A 422 17.65 15.99 -7.85
CA TYR A 422 16.44 15.20 -7.62
C TYR A 422 15.50 15.87 -6.60
N ASN A 423 15.66 17.18 -6.39
CA ASN A 423 14.79 18.05 -5.62
C ASN A 423 14.55 17.58 -4.16
N PRO A 424 15.61 17.40 -3.33
CA PRO A 424 15.42 17.04 -1.94
C PRO A 424 14.61 18.07 -1.14
N GLU A 425 14.49 19.31 -1.62
CA GLU A 425 13.72 20.37 -0.99
C GLU A 425 12.21 20.27 -1.18
N ARG A 426 11.74 19.31 -1.99
CA ARG A 426 10.30 19.01 -2.11
C ARG A 426 9.77 18.47 -0.79
N LEU A 427 8.57 18.89 -0.42
CA LEU A 427 7.90 18.47 0.80
C LEU A 427 6.57 17.82 0.43
N ILE A 428 6.22 16.77 1.19
CA ILE A 428 4.92 16.13 1.13
C ILE A 428 4.17 16.49 2.41
N ILE A 429 3.04 17.17 2.31
CA ILE A 429 2.14 17.38 3.43
C ILE A 429 1.00 16.37 3.31
N ASP A 430 0.95 15.40 4.22
CA ASP A 430 -0.11 14.38 4.26
C ASP A 430 -1.25 14.91 5.12
N ILE A 431 -2.43 15.03 4.51
CA ILE A 431 -3.65 15.58 5.11
C ILE A 431 -4.77 14.55 5.18
N ASP A 432 -4.51 13.30 4.74
CA ASP A 432 -5.47 12.18 4.64
C ASP A 432 -6.83 12.56 4.01
N ASP A 433 -6.81 13.50 3.04
CA ASP A 433 -8.00 13.97 2.32
C ASP A 433 -7.74 14.00 0.81
N SER A 434 -8.04 12.89 0.14
CA SER A 434 -7.87 12.76 -1.31
C SER A 434 -8.84 13.62 -2.13
N SER A 435 -9.85 14.23 -1.50
CA SER A 435 -10.81 15.12 -2.16
C SER A 435 -10.32 16.57 -2.25
N PHE A 436 -9.18 16.89 -1.61
CA PHE A 436 -8.61 18.23 -1.67
C PHE A 436 -8.13 18.55 -3.08
N VAL A 437 -8.62 19.68 -3.64
CA VAL A 437 -8.28 20.08 -5.01
C VAL A 437 -7.17 21.12 -4.99
N THR A 438 -6.01 20.78 -5.56
CA THR A 438 -4.89 21.70 -5.74
C THR A 438 -4.03 21.30 -6.95
N LYS A 439 -3.38 22.27 -7.58
CA LYS A 439 -2.51 22.04 -8.74
C LYS A 439 -1.21 22.85 -8.65
N THR A 440 -0.26 22.54 -9.52
CA THR A 440 0.98 23.30 -9.64
C THR A 440 0.69 24.80 -9.80
N GLY A 441 1.41 25.62 -9.05
CA GLY A 441 1.31 27.08 -9.07
C GLY A 441 0.26 27.66 -8.11
N ASP A 442 -0.56 26.83 -7.46
CA ASP A 442 -1.37 27.26 -6.32
C ASP A 442 -0.47 27.58 -5.11
N SER A 443 -0.99 28.31 -4.12
CA SER A 443 -0.22 28.69 -2.93
C SER A 443 -1.09 28.89 -1.70
N PHE A 444 -0.55 28.64 -0.52
CA PHE A 444 -1.25 28.85 0.74
C PHE A 444 -1.02 30.27 1.29
N THR A 445 -2.05 30.87 1.86
CA THR A 445 -2.02 32.26 2.36
C THR A 445 -1.24 32.41 3.68
N GLY A 446 -1.19 31.35 4.47
CA GLY A 446 -0.53 31.22 5.77
C GLY A 446 0.49 30.08 5.80
N ASP A 447 1.13 29.92 6.95
CA ASP A 447 2.08 28.82 7.18
C ASP A 447 1.30 27.52 7.46
N ILE A 448 1.83 26.37 7.03
CA ILE A 448 1.31 25.05 7.42
C ILE A 448 2.24 24.48 8.49
N THR A 449 1.66 23.90 9.54
CA THR A 449 2.37 23.20 10.61
C THR A 449 1.99 21.74 10.64
N GLY A 450 2.93 20.87 11.03
CA GLY A 450 2.71 19.44 11.16
C GLY A 450 3.93 18.74 11.74
N VAL A 451 3.86 17.44 11.95
CA VAL A 451 5.01 16.64 12.43
C VAL A 451 5.67 15.90 11.28
N VAL A 452 7.00 15.83 11.27
CA VAL A 452 7.73 15.04 10.27
C VAL A 452 7.58 13.56 10.60
N SER A 453 7.33 12.74 9.58
CA SER A 453 7.40 11.29 9.68
C SER A 453 7.82 10.69 8.34
N TYR A 454 7.79 9.37 8.23
CA TYR A 454 8.24 8.65 7.06
C TYR A 454 7.23 7.54 6.71
N GLY A 455 7.00 7.31 5.43
CA GLY A 455 6.19 6.20 4.94
C GLY A 455 6.05 6.24 3.44
N PHE A 456 5.72 5.10 2.82
CA PHE A 456 5.70 4.96 1.36
C PHE A 456 6.99 5.50 0.71
N SER A 457 8.12 5.14 1.31
CA SER A 457 9.48 5.50 0.87
C SER A 457 9.80 7.01 0.82
N ASN A 458 9.07 7.83 1.58
CA ASN A 458 9.22 9.29 1.58
C ASN A 458 9.07 9.87 2.98
N TYR A 459 9.82 10.95 3.26
CA TYR A 459 9.50 11.84 4.38
C TYR A 459 8.23 12.65 4.08
N LYS A 460 7.39 12.81 5.10
CA LYS A 460 6.11 13.50 5.05
C LYS A 460 5.94 14.41 6.26
N ILE A 461 5.07 15.39 6.12
CA ILE A 461 4.62 16.26 7.21
C ILE A 461 3.14 15.96 7.44
N PHE A 462 2.81 15.31 8.55
CA PHE A 462 1.42 15.02 8.93
C PHE A 462 0.76 16.29 9.47
N SER A 463 -0.33 16.71 8.84
CA SER A 463 -1.04 17.96 9.16
C SER A 463 -2.55 17.77 9.07
N ASP A 464 -3.28 18.36 10.01
CA ASP A 464 -4.74 18.28 10.00
C ASP A 464 -5.31 19.12 8.85
N ARG A 465 -6.14 18.49 8.02
CA ARG A 465 -6.87 19.12 6.92
C ARG A 465 -7.61 20.41 7.34
N ASP A 466 -8.22 20.41 8.52
CA ASP A 466 -9.00 21.54 9.03
C ASP A 466 -8.14 22.69 9.56
N SER A 467 -6.84 22.45 9.78
CA SER A 467 -5.87 23.46 10.22
C SER A 467 -5.23 24.24 9.07
N LEU A 468 -5.42 23.79 7.83
CA LEU A 468 -4.80 24.39 6.66
C LEU A 468 -5.30 25.84 6.44
N PRO A 469 -4.39 26.78 6.12
CA PRO A 469 -4.78 28.13 5.72
C PRO A 469 -5.47 28.11 4.35
N ASP A 470 -6.11 29.23 3.98
CA ASP A 470 -6.77 29.33 2.68
C ASP A 470 -5.79 29.05 1.53
N LEU A 471 -6.23 28.19 0.60
CA LEU A 471 -5.57 27.96 -0.67
C LEU A 471 -5.92 29.11 -1.63
N LYS A 472 -4.89 29.73 -2.20
CA LYS A 472 -5.00 30.71 -3.28
C LYS A 472 -4.67 30.03 -4.60
N GLU A 473 -5.68 29.94 -5.45
CA GLU A 473 -5.52 29.40 -6.81
C GLU A 473 -4.52 30.24 -7.62
N GLY A 474 -3.59 29.55 -8.28
CA GLY A 474 -2.63 30.09 -9.21
C GLY A 474 -3.23 30.46 -10.57
N GLY A 475 -2.43 31.16 -11.38
CA GLY A 475 -2.83 31.61 -12.73
C GLY A 475 -2.70 30.55 -13.83
N LEU A 476 -2.22 29.35 -13.51
CA LEU A 476 -1.93 28.29 -14.49
C LEU A 476 -3.23 27.79 -15.15
N LYS A 477 -3.22 27.67 -16.48
CA LYS A 477 -4.35 27.20 -17.30
C LYS A 477 -3.86 26.23 -18.36
N GLN A 478 -4.70 25.26 -18.72
CA GLN A 478 -4.41 24.31 -19.79
C GLN A 478 -4.11 25.05 -21.10
N GLU A 479 -3.02 24.68 -21.75
CA GLU A 479 -2.49 25.37 -22.91
C GLU A 479 -3.14 24.91 -24.23
N LYS A 480 -2.93 25.70 -25.28
CA LYS A 480 -3.21 25.33 -26.67
C LYS A 480 -1.97 25.64 -27.49
N THR A 481 -1.58 24.70 -28.36
CA THR A 481 -0.42 24.89 -29.22
C THR A 481 -0.54 26.16 -30.06
N LYS A 482 0.61 26.78 -30.32
CA LYS A 482 0.71 27.91 -31.25
C LYS A 482 0.83 27.46 -32.71
N PHE A 483 1.06 26.17 -32.96
CA PHE A 483 1.07 25.65 -34.32
C PHE A 483 -0.31 25.73 -34.96
N ARG A 484 -0.30 25.95 -36.27
CA ARG A 484 -1.49 26.08 -37.11
C ARG A 484 -1.29 25.20 -38.33
N GLU A 485 -2.40 24.73 -38.88
CA GLU A 485 -2.39 24.01 -40.13
C GLU A 485 -1.65 24.81 -41.20
N HIS A 486 -0.77 24.14 -41.94
CA HIS A 486 -0.03 24.77 -43.02
C HIS A 486 0.24 23.76 -44.12
N SER A 487 -0.17 24.07 -45.35
CA SER A 487 -0.15 23.11 -46.47
C SER A 487 1.21 22.46 -46.73
N LYS A 488 2.33 23.15 -46.45
CA LYS A 488 3.70 22.64 -46.64
C LYS A 488 4.36 22.04 -45.40
N LYS A 489 3.68 22.02 -44.26
CA LYS A 489 4.27 21.55 -43.00
C LYS A 489 3.45 20.40 -42.45
N LEU A 490 4.14 19.36 -42.00
CA LEU A 490 3.54 18.21 -41.33
C LEU A 490 3.52 18.48 -39.83
N THR A 491 2.40 18.16 -39.18
CA THR A 491 2.26 18.17 -37.71
C THR A 491 2.18 16.75 -37.19
N VAL A 492 3.03 16.41 -36.24
CA VAL A 492 3.11 15.05 -35.65
C VAL A 492 3.14 15.17 -34.14
N ALA A 493 2.19 14.52 -33.47
CA ALA A 493 2.08 14.52 -32.00
C ALA A 493 2.42 13.13 -31.41
N SER A 494 2.95 13.14 -30.20
CA SER A 494 2.98 12.00 -29.27
C SER A 494 1.97 12.26 -28.17
N TYR A 495 1.10 11.30 -27.87
CA TYR A 495 0.17 11.43 -26.75
C TYR A 495 -0.08 10.09 -26.06
N ASN A 496 0.37 9.99 -24.81
CA ASN A 496 -0.04 8.93 -23.90
C ASN A 496 -1.47 9.21 -23.40
N VAL A 497 -2.41 8.33 -23.74
CA VAL A 497 -3.83 8.48 -23.42
C VAL A 497 -4.27 7.78 -22.12
N GLU A 498 -3.31 7.25 -21.37
CA GLU A 498 -3.45 6.65 -20.03
C GLU A 498 -4.57 5.61 -19.95
N ASN A 499 -4.24 4.35 -20.26
CA ASN A 499 -5.14 3.20 -20.14
C ASN A 499 -6.49 3.37 -20.86
N PHE A 500 -6.48 3.89 -22.09
CA PHE A 500 -7.71 4.28 -22.78
C PHE A 500 -8.44 3.12 -23.49
N SER A 501 -9.72 2.98 -23.17
CA SER A 501 -10.72 2.14 -23.87
C SER A 501 -12.11 2.78 -23.77
N PRO A 502 -13.14 2.28 -24.48
CA PRO A 502 -14.52 2.75 -24.29
C PRO A 502 -15.03 2.52 -22.86
N LYS A 503 -14.39 1.64 -22.08
CA LYS A 503 -14.73 1.38 -20.67
C LYS A 503 -14.22 2.45 -19.71
N THR A 504 -13.29 3.32 -20.13
CA THR A 504 -12.77 4.41 -19.30
C THR A 504 -13.78 5.53 -19.00
N GLY A 505 -14.91 5.54 -19.71
CA GLY A 505 -15.99 6.48 -19.47
C GLY A 505 -16.00 7.68 -20.42
N ALA A 506 -17.19 8.21 -20.68
CA ALA A 506 -17.41 9.24 -21.69
C ALA A 506 -16.69 10.56 -21.39
N GLU A 507 -16.46 10.87 -20.11
CA GLU A 507 -15.75 12.08 -19.71
C GLU A 507 -14.27 12.05 -20.13
N LYS A 508 -13.55 10.96 -19.85
CA LYS A 508 -12.16 10.79 -20.30
C LYS A 508 -12.07 10.81 -21.82
N THR A 509 -12.96 10.10 -22.52
CA THR A 509 -13.04 10.15 -24.00
C THR A 509 -13.22 11.59 -24.50
N MET A 510 -14.11 12.37 -23.89
CA MET A 510 -14.34 13.78 -24.25
C MET A 510 -13.10 14.63 -24.02
N LYS A 511 -12.45 14.52 -22.85
CA LYS A 511 -11.25 15.31 -22.53
C LYS A 511 -10.08 14.98 -23.47
N LEU A 512 -9.82 13.70 -23.76
CA LEU A 512 -8.79 13.27 -24.72
C LEU A 512 -9.10 13.75 -26.15
N ALA A 513 -10.35 13.62 -26.59
CA ALA A 513 -10.77 14.11 -27.90
C ALA A 513 -10.61 15.63 -28.03
N LYS A 514 -10.96 16.38 -26.97
CA LYS A 514 -10.77 17.83 -26.90
C LYS A 514 -9.28 18.20 -26.94
N ALA A 515 -8.43 17.46 -26.23
CA ALA A 515 -6.99 17.65 -26.28
C ALA A 515 -6.47 17.55 -27.73
N ILE A 516 -6.89 16.54 -28.49
CA ILE A 516 -6.48 16.37 -29.90
C ILE A 516 -7.11 17.42 -30.81
N ALA A 517 -8.42 17.64 -30.71
CA ALA A 517 -9.17 18.52 -31.62
C ALA A 517 -8.90 20.02 -31.40
N GLU A 518 -8.73 20.43 -30.14
CA GLU A 518 -8.65 21.83 -29.76
C GLU A 518 -7.26 22.24 -29.27
N ASN A 519 -6.70 21.55 -28.26
CA ASN A 519 -5.44 21.94 -27.62
C ASN A 519 -4.23 21.68 -28.54
N LEU A 520 -4.17 20.51 -29.18
CA LEU A 520 -3.15 20.15 -30.16
C LEU A 520 -3.46 20.67 -31.58
N ASN A 521 -4.65 21.23 -31.76
CA ASN A 521 -5.10 21.83 -33.02
C ASN A 521 -5.03 20.85 -34.22
N GLN A 522 -5.55 19.64 -34.02
CA GLN A 522 -5.79 18.63 -35.07
C GLN A 522 -4.51 18.22 -35.82
N PRO A 523 -3.54 17.56 -35.16
CA PRO A 523 -2.30 17.13 -35.81
C PRO A 523 -2.54 16.21 -37.00
N ASP A 524 -1.67 16.24 -38.01
CA ASP A 524 -1.79 15.38 -39.19
C ASP A 524 -1.59 13.90 -38.84
N ILE A 525 -0.69 13.62 -37.90
CA ILE A 525 -0.42 12.29 -37.33
C ILE A 525 -0.35 12.43 -35.81
N VAL A 526 -0.97 11.50 -35.08
CA VAL A 526 -0.85 11.38 -33.63
C VAL A 526 -0.42 9.95 -33.32
N GLY A 527 0.78 9.78 -32.78
CA GLY A 527 1.19 8.54 -32.16
C GLY A 527 0.61 8.42 -30.77
N LEU A 528 -0.16 7.37 -30.54
CA LEU A 528 -0.81 7.07 -29.27
C LEU A 528 -0.06 5.95 -28.56
N THR A 529 0.18 6.14 -27.26
CA THR A 529 0.55 5.06 -26.32
C THR A 529 -0.61 4.81 -25.36
N GLU A 530 -0.59 3.71 -24.60
CA GLU A 530 -1.61 3.43 -23.57
C GLU A 530 -3.04 3.22 -24.11
N VAL A 531 -3.18 2.76 -25.37
CA VAL A 531 -4.47 2.29 -25.91
C VAL A 531 -4.71 0.86 -25.46
N GLN A 532 -5.88 0.59 -24.89
CA GLN A 532 -6.34 -0.71 -24.39
C GLN A 532 -7.32 -1.39 -25.37
N ASP A 533 -7.65 -2.65 -25.05
CA ASP A 533 -8.62 -3.45 -25.79
C ASP A 533 -9.99 -2.79 -25.71
N ASN A 534 -10.89 -3.24 -26.58
CA ASN A 534 -12.28 -2.80 -26.58
C ASN A 534 -12.98 -2.98 -25.21
N ASP A 535 -12.53 -3.95 -24.42
CA ASP A 535 -13.02 -4.30 -23.09
C ASP A 535 -12.12 -3.83 -21.93
N GLY A 536 -11.14 -2.97 -22.22
CA GLY A 536 -10.28 -2.34 -21.22
C GLY A 536 -9.36 -3.33 -20.52
N ALA A 537 -9.24 -3.27 -19.19
CA ALA A 537 -8.41 -4.18 -18.39
C ALA A 537 -9.04 -5.57 -18.13
N THR A 538 -10.10 -5.92 -18.86
CA THR A 538 -10.74 -7.23 -18.70
C THR A 538 -9.91 -8.28 -19.41
N ASN A 539 -9.34 -9.25 -18.68
CA ASN A 539 -8.57 -10.35 -19.27
C ASN A 539 -9.49 -11.39 -19.95
N SER A 540 -10.06 -11.03 -21.10
CA SER A 540 -11.01 -11.86 -21.86
C SER A 540 -10.36 -12.74 -22.94
N GLY A 541 -9.08 -12.51 -23.23
CA GLY A 541 -8.38 -13.10 -24.38
C GLY A 541 -8.58 -12.32 -25.70
N ASN A 542 -9.42 -11.28 -25.71
CA ASN A 542 -9.56 -10.38 -26.84
C ASN A 542 -8.44 -9.33 -26.83
N THR A 543 -7.80 -9.10 -27.96
CA THR A 543 -6.76 -8.06 -28.12
C THR A 543 -7.13 -6.95 -29.11
N ASP A 544 -8.36 -6.96 -29.62
CA ASP A 544 -8.85 -5.93 -30.55
C ASP A 544 -9.11 -4.61 -29.84
N ALA A 545 -8.61 -3.51 -30.42
CA ALA A 545 -8.79 -2.13 -29.96
C ALA A 545 -9.59 -1.26 -30.95
N SER A 546 -10.22 -1.84 -31.97
CA SER A 546 -10.96 -1.10 -32.99
C SER A 546 -12.02 -0.15 -32.42
N ALA A 547 -12.78 -0.58 -31.41
CA ALA A 547 -13.77 0.26 -30.74
C ALA A 547 -13.13 1.34 -29.86
N SER A 548 -11.95 1.09 -29.28
CA SER A 548 -11.16 2.11 -28.56
C SER A 548 -10.80 3.26 -29.51
N TYR A 549 -10.19 2.95 -30.66
CA TYR A 549 -9.87 3.98 -31.65
C TYR A 549 -11.14 4.69 -32.16
N GLN A 550 -12.18 3.93 -32.51
CA GLN A 550 -13.41 4.50 -33.06
C GLN A 550 -14.09 5.47 -32.09
N ALA A 551 -14.15 5.14 -30.79
CA ALA A 551 -14.75 6.02 -29.78
C ALA A 551 -14.04 7.39 -29.70
N LEU A 552 -12.71 7.39 -29.80
CA LEU A 552 -11.92 8.63 -29.80
C LEU A 552 -12.11 9.40 -31.11
N ILE A 553 -12.07 8.73 -32.27
CA ILE A 553 -12.27 9.33 -33.60
C ILE A 553 -13.65 10.00 -33.69
N ASP A 554 -14.71 9.30 -33.29
CA ASP A 554 -16.08 9.81 -33.32
C ASP A 554 -16.21 11.07 -32.48
N LYS A 555 -15.60 11.07 -31.29
CA LYS A 555 -15.65 12.22 -30.38
C LYS A 555 -14.81 13.39 -30.89
N ILE A 556 -13.65 13.15 -31.50
CA ILE A 556 -12.85 14.19 -32.16
C ILE A 556 -13.66 14.85 -33.28
N LYS A 557 -14.33 14.05 -34.11
CA LYS A 557 -15.18 14.54 -35.19
C LYS A 557 -16.36 15.36 -34.69
N GLU A 558 -17.00 14.93 -33.60
CA GLU A 558 -18.09 15.68 -32.95
C GLU A 558 -17.63 17.06 -32.49
N LEU A 559 -16.39 17.19 -32.02
CA LEU A 559 -15.75 18.45 -31.63
C LEU A 559 -15.23 19.29 -32.81
N GLY A 560 -15.52 18.88 -34.05
CA GLY A 560 -15.11 19.61 -35.26
C GLY A 560 -13.68 19.30 -35.73
N GLY A 561 -13.06 18.22 -35.23
CA GLY A 561 -11.83 17.66 -35.78
C GLY A 561 -12.06 16.87 -37.08
N PRO A 562 -10.98 16.45 -37.76
CA PRO A 562 -11.10 15.64 -38.96
C PRO A 562 -11.62 14.24 -38.62
N THR A 563 -12.13 13.54 -39.63
CA THR A 563 -12.38 12.10 -39.50
C THR A 563 -11.05 11.37 -39.64
N TYR A 564 -10.34 11.19 -38.53
CA TYR A 564 -9.11 10.43 -38.48
C TYR A 564 -9.32 8.99 -38.94
N ALA A 565 -8.33 8.45 -39.65
CA ALA A 565 -8.15 7.00 -39.79
C ALA A 565 -7.14 6.53 -38.73
N TYR A 566 -7.10 5.23 -38.45
CA TYR A 566 -6.14 4.65 -37.50
C TYR A 566 -5.39 3.46 -38.07
N THR A 567 -4.23 3.16 -37.48
CA THR A 567 -3.52 1.91 -37.71
C THR A 567 -2.72 1.49 -36.47
N ASP A 568 -2.68 0.19 -36.20
CA ASP A 568 -2.07 -0.42 -35.02
C ASP A 568 -1.61 -1.86 -35.34
N ILE A 569 -0.99 -2.56 -34.39
CA ILE A 569 -0.87 -4.03 -34.42
C ILE A 569 -1.30 -4.57 -33.05
N ALA A 570 -2.41 -5.31 -33.03
CA ALA A 570 -2.87 -6.00 -31.83
C ALA A 570 -1.76 -6.94 -31.31
N PRO A 571 -1.40 -6.87 -30.02
CA PRO A 571 -0.43 -7.77 -29.44
C PRO A 571 -1.02 -9.18 -29.28
N ASN A 572 -0.15 -10.14 -28.97
CA ASN A 572 -0.59 -11.42 -28.43
C ASN A 572 -1.11 -11.21 -27.01
N ASN A 573 -2.11 -12.01 -26.63
CA ASN A 573 -2.80 -11.85 -25.35
C ASN A 573 -1.86 -12.03 -24.15
N ASN A 574 -1.73 -10.99 -23.33
CA ASN A 574 -0.90 -10.87 -22.13
C ASN A 574 0.61 -11.04 -22.34
N GLU A 575 1.11 -10.82 -23.56
CA GLU A 575 2.56 -10.92 -23.85
C GLU A 575 3.27 -9.56 -23.87
N ASP A 576 2.56 -8.49 -24.23
CA ASP A 576 3.09 -7.13 -24.19
C ASP A 576 2.77 -6.53 -22.79
N GLY A 577 3.75 -5.86 -22.17
CA GLY A 577 3.59 -5.30 -20.82
C GLY A 577 2.53 -4.19 -20.71
N GLY A 578 2.30 -3.70 -19.49
CA GLY A 578 1.31 -2.66 -19.20
C GLY A 578 0.27 -3.12 -18.18
N ALA A 579 -0.90 -2.48 -18.16
CA ALA A 579 -1.97 -2.88 -17.24
C ALA A 579 -2.37 -4.35 -17.48
N PRO A 580 -2.40 -5.19 -16.41
CA PRO A 580 -2.75 -6.61 -16.54
C PRO A 580 -4.08 -6.83 -17.25
N GLY A 581 -4.11 -7.74 -18.22
CA GLY A 581 -5.31 -8.08 -18.98
C GLY A 581 -5.73 -7.07 -20.04
N ALA A 582 -5.04 -5.93 -20.18
CA ALA A 582 -5.45 -4.84 -21.06
C ALA A 582 -4.72 -4.80 -22.41
N ASN A 583 -3.72 -5.67 -22.59
CA ASN A 583 -2.94 -5.82 -23.83
C ASN A 583 -2.44 -4.50 -24.43
N ILE A 584 -1.95 -3.58 -23.61
CA ILE A 584 -1.66 -2.20 -24.01
C ILE A 584 -0.79 -2.15 -25.28
N ARG A 585 -1.13 -1.23 -26.19
CA ARG A 585 -0.41 -1.06 -27.46
C ARG A 585 -0.06 0.39 -27.76
N VAL A 586 0.81 0.53 -28.75
CA VAL A 586 1.02 1.78 -29.48
C VAL A 586 0.27 1.75 -30.81
N GLY A 587 -0.07 2.91 -31.35
CA GLY A 587 -0.68 3.03 -32.68
C GLY A 587 -0.75 4.47 -33.16
N PHE A 588 -1.41 4.68 -34.28
CA PHE A 588 -1.51 6.00 -34.92
C PHE A 588 -2.95 6.37 -35.22
N LEU A 589 -3.31 7.63 -34.96
CA LEU A 589 -4.36 8.34 -35.67
C LEU A 589 -3.71 9.21 -36.76
N TYR A 590 -4.29 9.26 -37.95
CA TYR A 590 -3.80 10.13 -39.03
C TYR A 590 -4.94 10.74 -39.85
N ASN A 591 -4.77 11.99 -40.27
CA ASN A 591 -5.77 12.70 -41.07
C ASN A 591 -5.63 12.29 -42.55
N PRO A 592 -6.57 11.51 -43.11
CA PRO A 592 -6.47 10.98 -44.47
C PRO A 592 -6.57 12.08 -45.55
N GLU A 593 -7.01 13.30 -45.19
CA GLU A 593 -7.01 14.44 -46.11
C GLU A 593 -5.62 15.08 -46.27
N ARG A 594 -4.70 14.77 -45.35
CA ARG A 594 -3.36 15.37 -45.28
C ARG A 594 -2.26 14.37 -45.57
N VAL A 595 -2.40 13.14 -45.10
CA VAL A 595 -1.40 12.07 -45.25
C VAL A 595 -2.06 10.75 -45.65
N SER A 596 -1.30 9.90 -46.33
CA SER A 596 -1.71 8.52 -46.65
C SER A 596 -0.64 7.54 -46.20
N LEU A 597 -1.03 6.32 -45.79
CA LEU A 597 -0.07 5.23 -45.58
C LEU A 597 0.55 4.80 -46.92
N VAL A 598 1.85 4.57 -46.94
CA VAL A 598 2.54 3.93 -48.08
C VAL A 598 2.08 2.48 -48.20
N ASP A 599 1.82 2.02 -49.43
CA ASP A 599 1.30 0.68 -49.69
C ASP A 599 2.31 -0.44 -49.36
N ALA A 600 1.98 -1.22 -48.34
CA ALA A 600 2.62 -2.47 -47.96
C ALA A 600 1.64 -3.32 -47.12
N PRO A 601 1.87 -4.63 -46.99
CA PRO A 601 1.06 -5.47 -46.11
C PRO A 601 1.13 -5.00 -44.65
N LYS A 602 0.00 -5.07 -43.92
CA LYS A 602 -0.01 -4.84 -42.47
C LYS A 602 0.69 -6.01 -41.77
N GLY A 603 1.62 -5.74 -40.86
CA GLY A 603 2.31 -6.78 -40.07
C GLY A 603 1.44 -7.38 -38.97
N THR A 604 1.84 -8.57 -38.50
CA THR A 604 1.26 -9.23 -37.31
C THR A 604 2.09 -8.97 -36.03
N ALA A 605 1.64 -9.50 -34.89
CA ALA A 605 2.28 -9.30 -33.59
C ALA A 605 3.74 -9.79 -33.53
N ASN A 606 4.10 -10.79 -34.34
CA ASN A 606 5.40 -11.48 -34.31
C ASN A 606 6.24 -11.25 -35.58
N GLU A 607 5.74 -10.48 -36.55
CA GLU A 607 6.48 -10.21 -37.78
C GLU A 607 7.28 -8.91 -37.66
N ALA A 608 8.61 -9.03 -37.84
CA ALA A 608 9.50 -7.88 -37.92
C ALA A 608 9.33 -7.15 -39.26
N THR A 609 9.19 -5.83 -39.23
CA THR A 609 9.37 -5.00 -40.42
C THR A 609 10.84 -4.72 -40.67
N ALA A 610 11.19 -4.64 -41.96
CA ALA A 610 12.43 -4.08 -42.44
C ALA A 610 12.14 -2.86 -43.33
N TYR A 611 13.18 -2.24 -43.86
CA TYR A 611 13.08 -1.21 -44.89
C TYR A 611 13.80 -1.71 -46.14
N GLU A 612 13.12 -1.74 -47.28
CA GLU A 612 13.64 -2.24 -48.54
C GLU A 612 13.05 -1.43 -49.70
N ASP A 613 13.83 -1.17 -50.75
CA ASP A 613 13.37 -0.49 -51.97
C ASP A 613 12.62 0.84 -51.73
N GLY A 614 13.03 1.60 -50.70
CA GLY A 614 12.45 2.89 -50.36
C GLY A 614 11.16 2.82 -49.53
N LYS A 615 10.77 1.64 -49.04
CA LYS A 615 9.58 1.49 -48.20
C LYS A 615 9.74 0.46 -47.08
N LEU A 616 8.87 0.54 -46.07
CA LEU A 616 8.74 -0.53 -45.08
C LEU A 616 8.22 -1.82 -45.75
N THR A 617 8.76 -2.96 -45.35
CA THR A 617 8.28 -4.27 -45.84
C THR A 617 6.89 -4.62 -45.28
N LEU A 618 6.56 -4.09 -44.09
CA LEU A 618 5.24 -4.15 -43.47
C LEU A 618 4.83 -2.74 -43.03
N ASN A 619 3.59 -2.30 -43.32
CA ASN A 619 3.12 -0.96 -42.96
C ASN A 619 1.68 -0.97 -42.39
N PRO A 620 1.49 -0.72 -41.08
CA PRO A 620 2.54 -0.59 -40.08
C PRO A 620 3.22 -1.94 -39.81
N GLY A 621 4.37 -1.92 -39.14
CA GLY A 621 5.12 -3.12 -38.77
C GLY A 621 5.89 -2.94 -37.45
N ARG A 622 6.07 -4.04 -36.71
CA ARG A 622 6.79 -4.03 -35.43
C ARG A 622 8.30 -4.11 -35.65
N ILE A 623 9.07 -3.45 -34.81
CA ILE A 623 10.55 -3.52 -34.84
C ILE A 623 10.98 -4.70 -33.97
N ASP A 624 11.60 -5.70 -34.60
CA ASP A 624 12.20 -6.88 -33.95
C ASP A 624 11.35 -7.51 -32.83
N PRO A 625 10.08 -7.86 -33.08
CA PRO A 625 9.13 -8.19 -32.01
C PRO A 625 9.43 -9.47 -31.23
N GLU A 626 10.36 -10.32 -31.69
CA GLU A 626 10.77 -11.54 -30.99
C GLU A 626 12.01 -11.33 -30.10
N ASN A 627 12.54 -10.10 -30.00
CA ASN A 627 13.70 -9.80 -29.17
C ASN A 627 13.37 -9.89 -27.68
N ASP A 628 14.24 -10.56 -26.91
CA ASP A 628 14.09 -10.76 -25.45
C ASP A 628 14.00 -9.44 -24.67
N ALA A 629 14.57 -8.35 -25.19
CA ALA A 629 14.46 -7.03 -24.57
C ALA A 629 13.00 -6.53 -24.45
N PHE A 630 12.07 -7.09 -25.23
CA PHE A 630 10.65 -6.75 -25.18
C PHE A 630 9.82 -7.63 -24.21
N SER A 631 10.45 -8.52 -23.45
CA SER A 631 9.76 -9.29 -22.41
C SER A 631 9.03 -8.35 -21.45
N GLU A 632 7.71 -8.55 -21.29
CA GLU A 632 6.83 -7.70 -20.48
C GLU A 632 6.93 -6.18 -20.81
N SER A 633 7.20 -5.85 -22.07
CA SER A 633 7.27 -4.47 -22.56
C SER A 633 6.51 -4.31 -23.88
N ARG A 634 6.19 -3.06 -24.27
CA ARG A 634 5.47 -2.80 -25.52
C ARG A 634 6.47 -2.75 -26.67
N LYS A 635 6.10 -3.39 -27.78
CA LYS A 635 6.96 -3.49 -28.97
C LYS A 635 6.78 -2.23 -29.85
N PRO A 636 7.86 -1.54 -30.25
CA PRO A 636 7.79 -0.36 -31.12
C PRO A 636 7.10 -0.62 -32.45
N LEU A 637 6.34 0.37 -32.94
CA LEU A 637 5.56 0.28 -34.19
C LEU A 637 6.01 1.35 -35.18
N ALA A 638 6.52 0.94 -36.33
CA ALA A 638 6.85 1.83 -37.44
C ALA A 638 5.70 1.91 -38.45
N ALA A 639 5.38 3.12 -38.89
CA ALA A 639 4.47 3.37 -39.99
C ALA A 639 5.06 4.41 -40.97
N GLN A 640 4.93 4.16 -42.27
CA GLN A 640 5.39 5.07 -43.31
C GLN A 640 4.21 5.78 -43.95
N PHE A 641 4.29 7.12 -43.97
CA PHE A 641 3.27 8.00 -44.51
C PHE A 641 3.83 8.83 -45.65
N THR A 642 2.99 9.17 -46.62
CA THR A 642 3.27 10.17 -47.65
C THR A 642 2.57 11.48 -47.31
N PHE A 643 3.33 12.57 -47.28
CA PHE A 643 2.84 13.95 -47.12
C PHE A 643 3.36 14.81 -48.28
N ASN A 644 2.47 15.38 -49.08
CA ASN A 644 2.84 16.19 -50.26
C ASN A 644 3.82 15.49 -51.24
N GLY A 645 3.72 14.16 -51.37
CA GLY A 645 4.61 13.36 -52.21
C GLY A 645 5.98 13.05 -51.61
N ASP A 646 6.19 13.39 -50.33
CA ASP A 646 7.38 13.04 -49.57
C ASP A 646 7.04 12.03 -48.48
N ASP A 647 7.84 10.97 -48.39
CA ASP A 647 7.63 9.95 -47.39
C ASP A 647 8.31 10.31 -46.06
N VAL A 648 7.68 9.87 -44.97
CA VAL A 648 8.17 9.96 -43.61
C VAL A 648 7.83 8.68 -42.85
N ILE A 649 8.80 8.16 -42.13
CA ILE A 649 8.64 7.00 -41.24
C ILE A 649 8.47 7.55 -39.83
N VAL A 650 7.34 7.20 -39.21
CA VAL A 650 7.03 7.55 -37.82
C VAL A 650 7.06 6.27 -36.98
N ILE A 651 7.84 6.27 -35.91
CA ILE A 651 8.02 5.14 -35.00
C ILE A 651 7.40 5.51 -33.66
N ALA A 652 6.33 4.84 -33.26
CA ALA A 652 5.70 4.98 -31.96
C ALA A 652 6.34 4.00 -30.96
N ASN A 653 6.72 4.52 -29.80
CA ASN A 653 7.44 3.80 -28.75
C ASN A 653 6.70 3.91 -27.42
N HIS A 654 6.74 2.85 -26.62
CA HIS A 654 6.26 2.88 -25.24
C HIS A 654 7.11 1.94 -24.37
N PHE A 655 8.27 2.40 -23.91
CA PHE A 655 9.24 1.54 -23.23
C PHE A 655 8.73 1.09 -21.85
N ASN A 656 9.38 0.10 -21.25
CA ASN A 656 9.00 -0.42 -19.93
C ASN A 656 9.01 0.69 -18.87
N SER A 657 8.03 0.63 -17.95
CA SER A 657 7.89 1.60 -16.86
C SER A 657 9.08 1.56 -15.91
N LYS A 658 9.24 2.60 -15.09
CA LYS A 658 10.24 2.69 -14.02
C LYS A 658 9.90 1.85 -12.77
N GLY A 659 8.90 0.96 -12.85
CA GLY A 659 8.54 0.05 -11.77
C GLY A 659 9.68 -0.92 -11.44
N GLY A 660 9.92 -1.16 -10.15
CA GLY A 660 11.04 -1.97 -9.65
C GLY A 660 12.33 -1.17 -9.40
N ASP A 661 12.38 0.11 -9.78
CA ASP A 661 13.46 1.01 -9.35
C ASP A 661 13.32 1.31 -7.84
N LEU A 662 14.45 1.45 -7.15
CA LEU A 662 14.45 1.80 -5.73
C LEU A 662 14.04 3.27 -5.52
N PRO A 663 13.41 3.61 -4.39
CA PRO A 663 12.90 4.96 -4.13
C PRO A 663 14.01 5.97 -3.86
N LEU A 664 13.76 7.24 -4.20
CA LEU A 664 14.70 8.34 -4.01
C LEU A 664 15.09 8.55 -2.54
N PHE A 665 14.14 8.43 -1.60
CA PHE A 665 14.38 8.53 -0.15
C PHE A 665 14.37 7.15 0.53
N GLY A 666 14.88 6.11 -0.15
CA GLY A 666 15.01 4.77 0.42
C GLY A 666 16.33 4.55 1.17
N LYS A 667 16.43 3.43 1.87
CA LYS A 667 17.65 3.02 2.61
C LYS A 667 18.81 2.52 1.74
N THR A 668 18.66 2.53 0.42
CA THR A 668 19.75 2.25 -0.53
C THR A 668 20.03 3.53 -1.33
N GLN A 669 21.22 4.10 -1.15
CA GLN A 669 21.63 5.33 -1.83
C GLN A 669 22.92 5.11 -2.64
N PRO A 670 23.03 5.72 -3.84
CA PRO A 670 21.92 6.30 -4.60
C PRO A 670 20.90 5.21 -5.00
N ALA A 671 19.68 5.62 -5.33
CA ALA A 671 18.64 4.71 -5.79
C ALA A 671 19.10 3.86 -6.98
N VAL A 672 18.87 2.55 -6.91
CA VAL A 672 19.20 1.60 -7.99
C VAL A 672 18.06 1.56 -9.00
N LEU A 673 18.35 1.89 -10.26
CA LEU A 673 17.38 1.97 -11.34
C LEU A 673 17.37 0.68 -12.20
N SER A 674 16.94 -0.44 -11.61
CA SER A 674 17.00 -1.77 -12.24
C SER A 674 16.24 -1.86 -13.57
N SER A 675 15.16 -1.08 -13.73
CA SER A 675 14.36 -1.06 -14.94
C SER A 675 15.04 -0.34 -16.12
N GLU A 676 16.09 0.45 -15.88
CA GLU A 676 16.79 1.23 -16.91
C GLU A 676 17.54 0.33 -17.90
N GLU A 677 18.10 -0.79 -17.44
CA GLU A 677 18.87 -1.70 -18.29
C GLU A 677 18.05 -2.18 -19.51
N GLN A 678 16.78 -2.53 -19.28
CA GLN A 678 15.86 -2.93 -20.35
C GLN A 678 15.57 -1.77 -21.31
N ARG A 679 15.38 -0.55 -20.79
CA ARG A 679 15.14 0.64 -21.63
C ARG A 679 16.33 0.93 -22.55
N ILE A 680 17.56 0.80 -22.06
CA ILE A 680 18.78 0.97 -22.88
C ILE A 680 18.83 -0.06 -24.01
N GLN A 681 18.50 -1.32 -23.74
CA GLN A 681 18.46 -2.37 -24.76
C GLN A 681 17.41 -2.07 -25.83
N ILE A 682 16.18 -1.71 -25.43
CA ILE A 682 15.12 -1.34 -26.35
C ILE A 682 15.52 -0.12 -27.19
N ALA A 683 16.09 0.92 -26.57
CA ALA A 683 16.60 2.10 -27.26
C ALA A 683 17.64 1.74 -28.34
N GLY A 684 18.53 0.78 -28.04
CA GLY A 684 19.52 0.25 -28.97
C GLY A 684 18.89 -0.43 -30.18
N ILE A 685 17.86 -1.25 -29.98
CA ILE A 685 17.12 -1.94 -31.05
C ILE A 685 16.44 -0.93 -31.98
N VAL A 686 15.74 0.06 -31.41
CA VAL A 686 15.07 1.10 -32.21
C VAL A 686 16.09 1.94 -32.98
N ASN A 687 17.20 2.33 -32.34
CA ASN A 687 18.27 3.08 -33.01
C ASN A 687 18.94 2.25 -34.13
N GLN A 688 19.08 0.93 -33.95
CA GLN A 688 19.61 0.05 -34.99
C GLN A 688 18.68 0.02 -36.21
N PHE A 689 17.37 -0.10 -36.01
CA PHE A 689 16.40 -0.02 -37.11
C PHE A 689 16.47 1.33 -37.86
N ILE A 690 16.65 2.44 -37.13
CA ILE A 690 16.87 3.77 -37.72
C ILE A 690 18.14 3.80 -38.58
N LYS A 691 19.24 3.19 -38.11
CA LYS A 691 20.48 3.07 -38.87
C LYS A 691 20.31 2.23 -40.12
N ASP A 692 19.55 1.14 -40.04
CA ASP A 692 19.29 0.26 -41.17
C ASP A 692 18.52 0.98 -42.28
N ILE A 693 17.50 1.78 -41.92
CA ILE A 693 16.83 2.68 -42.87
C ILE A 693 17.83 3.66 -43.49
N GLN A 694 18.61 4.36 -42.68
CA GLN A 694 19.56 5.37 -43.16
C GLN A 694 20.73 4.80 -43.98
N SER A 695 21.05 3.52 -43.81
CA SER A 695 22.05 2.83 -44.61
C SER A 695 21.61 2.68 -46.07
N GLN A 696 20.30 2.57 -46.31
CA GLN A 696 19.69 2.44 -47.62
C GLN A 696 19.23 3.79 -48.18
N ASP A 697 18.66 4.65 -47.34
CA ASP A 697 18.32 6.02 -47.67
C ASP A 697 18.83 7.00 -46.60
N LYS A 698 20.02 7.55 -46.85
CA LYS A 698 20.63 8.59 -45.99
C LYS A 698 19.77 9.84 -45.84
N ASN A 699 18.80 10.04 -46.73
CA ASN A 699 17.86 11.14 -46.72
C ASN A 699 16.47 10.71 -46.25
N ALA A 700 16.30 9.58 -45.58
CA ALA A 700 14.99 9.21 -45.02
C ALA A 700 14.52 10.26 -43.98
N ASN A 701 13.25 10.65 -44.08
CA ASN A 701 12.59 11.42 -43.02
C ASN A 701 12.14 10.42 -41.95
N ILE A 702 12.71 10.52 -40.74
CA ILE A 702 12.39 9.59 -39.65
C ILE A 702 12.01 10.42 -38.43
N ILE A 703 10.92 10.05 -37.79
CA ILE A 703 10.44 10.60 -36.53
C ILE A 703 10.25 9.42 -35.57
N ALA A 704 10.93 9.42 -34.43
CA ALA A 704 10.71 8.47 -33.35
C ALA A 704 10.07 9.22 -32.18
N LEU A 705 8.90 8.79 -31.75
CA LEU A 705 8.11 9.47 -30.73
C LEU A 705 7.53 8.46 -29.73
N GLY A 706 7.05 8.96 -28.60
CA GLY A 706 6.32 8.15 -27.63
C GLY A 706 6.69 8.47 -26.20
N ASP A 707 6.32 7.55 -25.32
CA ASP A 707 6.71 7.52 -23.91
C ASP A 707 7.91 6.58 -23.77
N MET A 708 9.09 7.16 -23.53
CA MET A 708 10.33 6.39 -23.38
C MET A 708 10.56 5.98 -21.92
N ASN A 709 9.69 6.39 -20.99
CA ASN A 709 9.81 6.15 -19.55
C ASN A 709 11.18 6.55 -18.98
N ASP A 710 11.82 7.57 -19.57
CA ASP A 710 13.12 8.04 -19.14
C ASP A 710 13.41 9.49 -19.50
N PHE A 711 14.36 10.08 -18.79
CA PHE A 711 14.67 11.52 -18.90
C PHE A 711 15.57 11.84 -20.09
N GLU A 712 15.54 13.09 -20.56
CA GLU A 712 16.30 13.53 -21.74
C GLU A 712 17.83 13.39 -21.59
N PHE A 713 18.31 13.32 -20.35
CA PHE A 713 19.74 13.24 -20.00
C PHE A 713 20.22 11.81 -19.70
N THR A 714 19.36 10.78 -19.74
CA THR A 714 19.78 9.41 -19.40
C THR A 714 20.51 8.69 -20.53
N GLU A 715 21.13 7.55 -20.20
CA GLU A 715 21.80 6.69 -21.17
C GLU A 715 20.81 6.11 -22.19
N THR A 716 19.56 5.84 -21.77
CA THR A 716 18.47 5.42 -22.66
C THR A 716 18.29 6.38 -23.84
N LEU A 717 18.14 7.68 -23.56
CA LEU A 717 17.93 8.68 -24.62
C LEU A 717 19.21 8.97 -25.41
N THR A 718 20.38 8.86 -24.78
CA THR A 718 21.66 8.91 -25.49
C THR A 718 21.78 7.78 -26.51
N THR A 719 21.38 6.56 -26.13
CA THR A 719 21.39 5.37 -26.98
C THR A 719 20.39 5.48 -28.13
N LEU A 720 19.14 5.88 -27.84
CA LEU A 720 18.10 6.03 -28.86
C LEU A 720 18.47 7.10 -29.90
N LYS A 721 19.04 8.23 -29.44
CA LYS A 721 19.46 9.35 -30.29
C LYS A 721 20.59 8.95 -31.25
N GLY A 722 21.59 8.21 -30.73
CA GLY A 722 22.78 7.85 -31.48
C GLY A 722 23.43 9.04 -32.20
N LYS A 723 23.93 8.81 -33.42
CA LYS A 723 24.42 9.87 -34.31
C LYS A 723 23.40 10.25 -35.39
N GLU A 724 22.25 9.59 -35.42
CA GLU A 724 21.30 9.62 -36.53
C GLU A 724 20.18 10.64 -36.28
N MET A 725 19.83 10.86 -35.01
CA MET A 725 18.66 11.62 -34.60
C MET A 725 19.04 12.86 -33.78
N THR A 726 18.08 13.76 -33.59
CA THR A 726 18.08 14.85 -32.61
C THR A 726 16.84 14.72 -31.76
N ASN A 727 16.98 14.73 -30.42
CA ASN A 727 15.83 14.84 -29.53
C ASN A 727 15.35 16.29 -29.53
N MET A 728 14.11 16.53 -29.96
CA MET A 728 13.59 17.89 -30.06
C MET A 728 13.35 18.50 -28.69
N ILE A 729 13.14 17.69 -27.64
CA ILE A 729 13.03 18.18 -26.26
C ILE A 729 14.29 18.95 -25.83
N ASP A 730 15.48 18.55 -26.30
CA ASP A 730 16.75 19.23 -26.00
C ASP A 730 16.77 20.69 -26.46
N LEU A 731 15.86 21.09 -27.37
CA LEU A 731 15.76 22.44 -27.92
C LEU A 731 14.74 23.33 -27.21
N ILE A 732 13.90 22.76 -26.35
CA ILE A 732 12.93 23.51 -25.53
C ILE A 732 13.70 24.18 -24.39
N PRO A 733 13.37 25.40 -23.93
CA PRO A 733 13.97 25.96 -22.71
C PRO A 733 13.74 25.03 -21.51
N SER A 734 14.75 24.79 -20.67
CA SER A 734 14.63 23.84 -19.56
C SER A 734 13.44 24.13 -18.63
N ILE A 735 13.14 25.41 -18.39
CA ILE A 735 11.99 25.87 -17.58
C ILE A 735 10.61 25.44 -18.11
N ASP A 736 10.54 24.90 -19.32
CA ASP A 736 9.32 24.47 -20.01
C ASP A 736 9.33 22.95 -20.33
N ARG A 737 10.35 22.23 -19.87
CA ARG A 737 10.52 20.79 -20.14
C ARG A 737 9.88 19.95 -19.05
N TYR A 738 8.62 19.59 -19.21
CA TYR A 738 8.02 18.51 -18.43
C TYR A 738 6.83 17.94 -19.19
N THR A 739 6.64 16.63 -19.10
CA THR A 739 5.50 15.93 -19.66
C THR A 739 4.78 15.09 -18.62
N TYR A 740 5.32 14.93 -17.42
CA TYR A 740 4.79 14.07 -16.37
C TYR A 740 5.06 14.66 -14.98
N ALA A 741 4.23 14.32 -14.00
CA ALA A 741 4.42 14.72 -12.60
C ALA A 741 4.32 13.50 -11.69
N TYR A 742 5.33 13.27 -10.85
CA TYR A 742 5.38 12.13 -9.93
C TYR A 742 6.01 12.52 -8.59
N GLN A 743 5.28 12.25 -7.50
CA GLN A 743 5.72 12.54 -6.13
C GLN A 743 6.24 13.99 -5.96
N GLY A 744 5.58 14.98 -6.58
CA GLY A 744 6.02 16.37 -6.52
C GLY A 744 7.08 16.80 -7.53
N ASN A 745 7.65 15.86 -8.29
CA ASN A 745 8.64 16.15 -9.33
C ASN A 745 7.98 16.28 -10.70
N LEU A 746 8.26 17.38 -11.40
CA LEU A 746 8.02 17.50 -12.83
C LEU A 746 9.14 16.79 -13.60
N GLN A 747 8.77 16.03 -14.62
CA GLN A 747 9.66 15.10 -15.33
C GLN A 747 9.35 15.12 -16.82
N VAL A 748 10.32 14.76 -17.66
CA VAL A 748 10.10 14.48 -19.09
C VAL A 748 10.18 12.98 -19.29
N LEU A 749 9.09 12.37 -19.76
CA LEU A 749 9.08 10.96 -20.17
C LEU A 749 8.72 10.80 -21.66
N ASP A 750 8.02 11.78 -22.23
CA ASP A 750 7.60 11.77 -23.62
C ASP A 750 8.57 12.57 -24.49
N HIS A 751 9.03 11.95 -25.57
CA HIS A 751 10.03 12.53 -26.46
C HIS A 751 9.59 12.47 -27.91
N ILE A 752 10.08 13.43 -28.71
CA ILE A 752 10.05 13.36 -30.17
C ILE A 752 11.46 13.58 -30.68
N LEU A 753 12.02 12.56 -31.32
CA LEU A 753 13.29 12.59 -32.00
C LEU A 753 13.06 12.65 -33.51
N VAL A 754 13.85 13.45 -34.22
CA VAL A 754 13.81 13.53 -35.69
C VAL A 754 15.17 13.24 -36.30
N SER A 755 15.19 12.71 -37.52
CA SER A 755 16.45 12.52 -38.26
C SER A 755 17.17 13.86 -38.40
N LYS A 756 18.50 13.88 -38.23
CA LYS A 756 19.29 15.14 -38.11
C LYS A 756 19.03 16.19 -39.19
N LYS A 757 18.68 15.78 -40.40
CA LYS A 757 18.37 16.71 -41.49
C LYS A 757 17.08 17.52 -41.26
N LEU A 758 16.15 17.00 -40.44
CA LEU A 758 14.89 17.64 -40.09
C LEU A 758 15.04 18.64 -38.94
N THR A 759 16.13 18.59 -38.16
CA THR A 759 16.29 19.39 -36.94
C THR A 759 16.03 20.89 -37.16
N LEU A 760 16.69 21.50 -38.15
CA LEU A 760 16.55 22.95 -38.42
C LEU A 760 15.21 23.33 -39.08
N ARG A 761 14.41 22.35 -39.47
CA ARG A 761 13.11 22.53 -40.14
C ARG A 761 11.94 22.17 -39.22
N THR A 762 12.23 21.73 -38.01
CA THR A 762 11.26 21.22 -37.05
C THR A 762 11.18 22.19 -35.88
N ALA A 763 9.96 22.67 -35.61
CA ALA A 763 9.62 23.31 -34.35
C ALA A 763 8.95 22.26 -33.44
N VAL A 764 9.10 22.42 -32.13
CA VAL A 764 8.54 21.54 -31.10
C VAL A 764 7.79 22.37 -30.07
N ASP A 765 6.75 21.78 -29.48
CA ASP A 765 5.88 22.36 -28.46
C ASP A 765 5.48 21.23 -27.50
N ILE A 766 5.61 21.43 -26.19
CA ILE A 766 4.93 20.58 -25.20
C ILE A 766 3.66 21.33 -24.83
N VAL A 767 2.50 20.69 -24.94
CA VAL A 767 1.23 21.38 -24.71
C VAL A 767 0.75 21.03 -23.30
N HIS A 768 1.01 21.92 -22.35
CA HIS A 768 0.77 21.65 -20.92
C HIS A 768 -0.72 21.67 -20.58
N ILE A 769 -1.34 20.49 -20.50
CA ILE A 769 -2.78 20.31 -20.27
C ILE A 769 -3.10 19.28 -19.19
N ASN A 770 -2.10 18.52 -18.73
CA ASN A 770 -2.26 17.31 -17.96
C ASN A 770 -1.34 17.28 -16.74
N ALA A 771 -0.01 17.20 -16.91
CA ALA A 771 0.93 16.87 -15.83
C ALA A 771 0.84 17.81 -14.61
N ALA A 772 0.57 19.09 -14.86
CA ALA A 772 0.46 20.12 -13.82
C ALA A 772 -0.96 20.30 -13.25
N PHE A 773 -1.93 19.44 -13.61
CA PHE A 773 -3.34 19.59 -13.29
C PHE A 773 -3.93 18.33 -12.60
N MET A 774 -5.07 18.50 -11.93
CA MET A 774 -5.93 17.40 -11.47
C MET A 774 -7.10 17.19 -12.44
N GLU A 775 -7.86 16.10 -12.29
CA GLU A 775 -9.02 15.79 -13.12
C GLU A 775 -10.10 16.88 -13.08
N GLU A 776 -10.28 17.52 -11.92
CA GLU A 776 -11.20 18.64 -11.66
C GLU A 776 -10.82 19.89 -12.47
N HIS A 777 -9.53 20.01 -12.81
CA HIS A 777 -9.02 21.08 -13.65
C HIS A 777 -9.08 20.75 -15.15
N GLY A 778 -9.54 19.55 -15.52
CA GLY A 778 -9.67 19.11 -16.90
C GLY A 778 -8.58 18.16 -17.38
N ARG A 779 -7.72 17.64 -16.49
CA ARG A 779 -6.74 16.59 -16.82
C ARG A 779 -7.44 15.35 -17.40
N ALA A 780 -6.85 14.80 -18.46
CA ALA A 780 -7.35 13.63 -19.19
C ALA A 780 -6.40 12.43 -19.12
N SER A 781 -5.11 12.72 -18.93
CA SER A 781 -4.00 11.76 -18.84
C SER A 781 -3.00 12.31 -17.83
N ASP A 782 -2.15 11.47 -17.28
CA ASP A 782 -0.98 11.85 -16.48
C ASP A 782 0.16 12.46 -17.31
N HIS A 783 0.09 12.36 -18.64
CA HIS A 783 1.11 12.88 -19.55
C HIS A 783 0.64 14.10 -20.36
N ASP A 784 1.49 15.12 -20.50
CA ASP A 784 1.31 16.17 -21.50
C ASP A 784 1.73 15.67 -22.89
N PRO A 785 0.95 15.96 -23.94
CA PRO A 785 1.34 15.63 -25.30
C PRO A 785 2.49 16.52 -25.81
N VAL A 786 3.36 15.92 -26.61
CA VAL A 786 4.43 16.61 -27.33
C VAL A 786 4.05 16.71 -28.80
N LEU A 787 4.26 17.88 -29.41
CA LEU A 787 3.88 18.16 -30.79
C LEU A 787 5.06 18.76 -31.55
N ILE A 788 5.30 18.30 -32.78
CA ILE A 788 6.21 18.95 -33.71
C ILE A 788 5.48 19.47 -34.95
N GLN A 789 6.06 20.50 -35.57
CA GLN A 789 5.71 20.97 -36.91
C GLN A 789 6.96 21.02 -37.77
N THR A 790 6.99 20.29 -38.88
CA THR A 790 8.20 20.11 -39.70
C THR A 790 7.97 20.26 -41.20
N MET A 791 9.02 20.60 -41.95
CA MET A 791 9.07 20.52 -43.42
C MET A 791 9.95 19.34 -43.84
N LEU A 792 9.40 18.43 -44.65
CA LEU A 792 10.12 17.23 -45.09
C LEU A 792 11.19 17.52 -46.16
N LYS A 793 11.07 18.65 -46.88
CA LYS A 793 11.98 19.07 -47.97
C LYS A 793 12.45 20.52 -47.88
#